data_AF-C5FIM8-F1
#
_entry.id   AF-C5FIM8-F1
#
_cell.length_a   1.000
_cell.length_b   1.000
_cell.length_c   1.000
_cell.angle_alpha   90.00
_cell.angle_beta   90.00
_cell.angle_gamma   90.00
#
_symmetry.space_group_name_H-M   'P 1'
#
loop_
_entity.id
_entity.type
_entity.pdbx_description
1 polymer ?
#
loop_
_entity_poly.entity_id
_entity_poly.type
_entity_poly.pdbx_seq_one_letter_code
_entity_poly.pdbx_strand_id
1 'polypeptide(L)'
;MVASFVASSLAVGHNAVKSILFRIAGLCLQIGVFKLFSLIASAKNAFTAYLMFTEDYIQRSMFIFSRGFTHQAVLVFFFTILLLGSGLYDTLLWGLDFPGYISLKSNITASTVKDNLLKRPGYVVFSSTRPEDLDTLDRHFTDSMNANLFQSNLNFSLTGQVSLGKPETIPPTQKFNLAKNIGPRIWLDKEGFSVSPDTYVTTSSISNLETKEYYICPWVPLVEDQSAAWECSFDNIHAEQLSRSPLGQPEIHWDDVTDQNYLSQYMRPNREDNPWSFLGTGGDTAMMKQMFTVTKGRRRHTFLDTAMKISAVYDHKQPFPRDSVHDLVKRTWSLDPATWDDPLITKITDKIQAGVRNNTSFQYGSVQKTGNSVLQFHYEYLNLLATQDVVVFSLFRISLVNITIIRSETLPEPVKPLEACDHYYHNRASGGKLYGTSCYEQGTMNETGARFFGQLDCSSVLVIGGTLGDGSSNVSSVALNQKGFEWVANHGDTLDNLVLSRGYIMAIDPSLVTLETSKVQAAMSPLQVLLFILPVVFCAAVWGWLWFFVEPHYSSSLLANLYATTDIGGTNTSTNPGYIQNMPDIDFIKKDGKVQMATATGVFVHSESEAVTNVNMGYQKTDPRGSYTPIQGTGNDESPTQV
;
A
#
# COMPACT_ATOMS: atom_id res chain seq x y z
N MET A 1 -6.14 1.38 49.18
CA MET A 1 -7.00 0.56 48.30
C MET A 1 -7.87 1.43 47.38
N VAL A 2 -7.30 2.47 46.74
CA VAL A 2 -7.88 3.22 45.60
C VAL A 2 -6.77 3.57 44.57
N ALA A 3 -5.54 3.09 44.81
CA ALA A 3 -4.35 3.30 43.99
C ALA A 3 -4.34 2.54 42.65
N SER A 4 -5.50 2.06 42.18
CA SER A 4 -5.68 1.40 40.88
C SER A 4 -6.53 2.25 39.91
N PHE A 5 -7.13 3.36 40.37
CA PHE A 5 -7.94 4.23 39.51
C PHE A 5 -7.12 5.28 38.74
N VAL A 6 -5.79 5.33 38.96
CA VAL A 6 -4.87 6.33 38.37
C VAL A 6 -3.91 5.70 37.35
N ALA A 7 -4.03 4.40 37.05
CA ALA A 7 -3.39 3.80 35.89
C ALA A 7 -4.21 4.09 34.61
N SER A 8 -4.38 5.37 34.31
CA SER A 8 -4.89 5.87 33.04
C SER A 8 -3.77 5.74 32.00
N SER A 9 -3.69 4.59 31.31
CA SER A 9 -3.08 4.53 29.99
C SER A 9 -4.07 5.12 28.97
N LEU A 10 -4.17 6.44 28.94
CA LEU A 10 -4.82 7.15 27.83
C LEU A 10 -3.98 6.91 26.57
N ALA A 11 -4.43 5.95 25.75
CA ALA A 11 -3.96 5.68 24.41
C ALA A 11 -5.17 5.07 23.66
N VAL A 12 -5.59 5.46 22.46
CA VAL A 12 -5.07 6.31 21.39
C VAL A 12 -6.33 6.89 20.71
N GLY A 13 -6.51 8.21 20.75
CA GLY A 13 -7.62 8.91 20.09
C GLY A 13 -9.01 8.58 20.66
N HIS A 14 -9.76 9.58 21.10
CA HIS A 14 -11.19 9.38 21.32
C HIS A 14 -11.77 8.75 20.06
N ASN A 15 -12.34 7.54 20.16
CA ASN A 15 -12.96 6.85 19.03
C ASN A 15 -14.15 7.72 18.59
N ALA A 16 -13.90 8.65 17.68
CA ALA A 16 -14.81 9.74 17.35
C ALA A 16 -16.16 9.21 16.89
N VAL A 17 -16.14 8.07 16.18
CA VAL A 17 -17.34 7.34 15.76
C VAL A 17 -18.13 6.82 16.97
N LYS A 18 -17.48 6.12 17.92
CA LYS A 18 -18.15 5.68 19.16
C LYS A 18 -18.68 6.86 19.97
N SER A 19 -17.93 7.95 20.07
CA SER A 19 -18.33 9.16 20.81
C SER A 19 -19.62 9.76 20.23
N ILE A 20 -19.69 9.90 18.91
CA ILE A 20 -20.89 10.38 18.21
C ILE A 20 -22.06 9.42 18.45
N LEU A 21 -21.86 8.11 18.28
CA LEU A 21 -22.92 7.10 18.46
C LEU A 21 -23.47 7.07 19.90
N PHE A 22 -22.60 7.09 20.91
CA PHE A 22 -23.01 7.07 22.32
C PHE A 22 -23.72 8.37 22.70
N ARG A 23 -23.28 9.50 22.16
CA ARG A 23 -23.95 10.78 22.38
C ARG A 23 -25.36 10.79 21.78
N ILE A 24 -25.53 10.25 20.57
CA ILE A 24 -26.85 10.09 19.94
C ILE A 24 -27.75 9.21 20.80
N ALA A 25 -27.27 8.05 21.29
CA ALA A 25 -28.07 7.18 22.16
C ALA A 25 -28.47 7.86 23.47
N GLY A 26 -27.56 8.61 24.11
CA GLY A 26 -27.86 9.40 25.31
C GLY A 26 -28.92 10.48 25.06
N LEU A 27 -28.80 11.24 23.96
CA LEU A 27 -29.80 12.24 23.56
C LEU A 27 -31.16 11.59 23.27
N CYS A 28 -31.19 10.48 22.52
CA CYS A 28 -32.42 9.73 22.26
C CYS A 28 -33.06 9.23 23.56
N LEU A 29 -32.27 8.75 24.53
CA LEU A 29 -32.79 8.34 25.83
C LEU A 29 -33.41 9.51 26.59
N GLN A 30 -32.74 10.66 26.63
CA GLN A 30 -33.27 11.87 27.29
C GLN A 30 -34.59 12.33 26.67
N ILE A 31 -34.65 12.38 25.33
CA ILE A 31 -35.86 12.72 24.60
C ILE A 31 -36.96 11.68 24.86
N GLY A 32 -36.63 10.39 24.84
CA GLY A 32 -37.56 9.31 25.14
C GLY A 32 -38.13 9.40 26.55
N VAL A 33 -37.30 9.68 27.57
CA VAL A 33 -37.74 9.89 28.94
C VAL A 33 -38.67 11.10 29.03
N PHE A 34 -38.32 12.23 28.41
CA PHE A 34 -39.18 13.42 28.37
C PHE A 34 -40.55 13.11 27.78
N LYS A 35 -40.59 12.44 26.62
CA LYS A 35 -41.84 12.08 25.95
C LYS A 35 -42.62 11.02 26.74
N LEU A 36 -41.96 10.06 27.38
CA LEU A 36 -42.64 9.05 28.19
C LEU A 36 -43.37 9.70 29.36
N PHE A 37 -42.69 10.60 30.06
CA PHE A 37 -43.28 11.33 31.18
C PHE A 37 -44.39 12.29 30.74
N SER A 38 -44.29 12.85 29.53
CA SER A 38 -45.36 13.64 28.92
C SER A 38 -46.62 12.79 28.65
N LEU A 39 -46.45 11.55 28.16
CA LEU A 39 -47.54 10.59 27.98
C LEU A 39 -48.19 10.20 29.31
N ILE A 40 -47.39 9.93 30.34
CA ILE A 40 -47.88 9.61 31.70
C ILE A 40 -48.61 10.81 32.31
N ALA A 41 -48.13 12.03 32.09
CA ALA A 41 -48.78 13.26 32.56
C ALA A 41 -50.13 13.47 31.88
N SER A 42 -50.23 13.20 30.57
CA SER A 42 -51.51 13.23 29.84
C SER A 42 -52.49 12.20 30.39
N ALA A 43 -52.08 10.94 30.52
CA ALA A 43 -52.96 9.87 31.02
C ALA A 43 -53.49 10.13 32.44
N LYS A 44 -52.81 10.97 33.22
CA LYS A 44 -53.18 11.33 34.59
C LYS A 44 -53.70 12.76 34.74
N ASN A 45 -53.96 13.47 33.63
CA ASN A 45 -54.42 14.86 33.61
C ASN A 45 -53.55 15.81 34.47
N ALA A 46 -52.25 15.58 34.49
CA ALA A 46 -51.29 16.28 35.33
C ALA A 46 -50.54 17.38 34.57
N PHE A 47 -51.26 18.34 33.99
CA PHE A 47 -50.69 19.39 33.15
C PHE A 47 -49.63 20.25 33.86
N THR A 48 -49.83 20.56 35.14
CA THR A 48 -48.82 21.32 35.92
C THR A 48 -47.49 20.57 36.03
N ALA A 49 -47.51 19.24 36.15
CA ALA A 49 -46.28 18.44 36.19
C ALA A 49 -45.57 18.47 34.84
N TYR A 50 -46.33 18.44 33.74
CA TYR A 50 -45.81 18.57 32.38
C TYR A 50 -45.07 19.91 32.16
N LEU A 51 -45.65 21.02 32.62
CA LEU A 51 -44.99 22.34 32.54
C LEU A 51 -43.64 22.32 33.30
N MET A 52 -43.62 21.73 34.49
CA MET A 52 -42.39 21.63 35.29
C MET A 52 -41.32 20.72 34.66
N PHE A 53 -41.65 19.87 33.69
CA PHE A 53 -40.63 19.10 32.95
C PHE A 53 -39.76 19.97 32.04
N THR A 54 -40.23 21.17 31.67
CA THR A 54 -39.48 22.11 30.83
C THR A 54 -38.62 23.08 31.62
N GLU A 55 -38.87 23.20 32.91
CA GLU A 55 -38.16 24.11 33.81
C GLU A 55 -36.78 23.58 34.20
N ASP A 56 -35.94 24.42 34.82
CA ASP A 56 -34.61 24.04 35.26
C ASP A 56 -34.64 23.09 36.49
N TYR A 57 -33.48 22.51 36.82
CA TYR A 57 -33.38 21.55 37.93
C TYR A 57 -33.73 22.19 39.28
N ILE A 58 -33.38 23.46 39.50
CA ILE A 58 -33.61 24.14 40.79
C ILE A 58 -35.11 24.35 40.99
N GLN A 59 -35.83 24.82 39.97
CA GLN A 59 -37.28 25.04 40.03
C GLN A 59 -38.06 23.72 40.18
N ARG A 60 -37.62 22.64 39.53
CA ARG A 60 -38.20 21.30 39.76
C ARG A 60 -38.02 20.85 41.21
N SER A 61 -36.84 21.02 41.78
CA SER A 61 -36.57 20.67 43.19
C SER A 61 -37.43 21.50 44.15
N MET A 62 -37.51 22.82 43.96
CA MET A 62 -38.37 23.68 44.78
C MET A 62 -39.85 23.27 44.68
N PHE A 63 -40.33 22.91 43.49
CA PHE A 63 -41.70 22.42 43.31
C PHE A 63 -41.98 21.15 44.11
N ILE A 64 -41.05 20.18 44.06
CA ILE A 64 -41.17 18.92 44.83
C ILE A 64 -41.23 19.20 46.33
N PHE A 65 -40.35 20.06 46.85
CA PHE A 65 -40.32 20.40 48.28
C PHE A 65 -41.55 21.21 48.72
N SER A 66 -42.03 22.12 47.87
CA SER A 66 -43.18 22.98 48.17
C SER A 66 -44.52 22.24 48.20
N ARG A 67 -44.71 21.22 47.35
CA ARG A 67 -45.97 20.50 47.18
C ARG A 67 -46.05 19.15 47.91
N GLY A 68 -44.96 18.66 48.51
CA GLY A 68 -44.94 17.39 49.25
C GLY A 68 -45.30 16.17 48.39
N PHE A 69 -45.89 15.11 48.98
CA PHE A 69 -46.27 13.86 48.29
C PHE A 69 -47.56 13.96 47.48
N THR A 70 -47.70 15.00 46.65
CA THR A 70 -48.79 15.06 45.67
C THR A 70 -48.45 14.24 44.43
N HIS A 71 -49.47 13.72 43.75
CA HIS A 71 -49.30 12.93 42.53
C HIS A 71 -48.47 13.66 41.45
N GLN A 72 -48.64 14.99 41.33
CA GLN A 72 -47.85 15.84 40.42
C GLN A 72 -46.39 15.97 40.86
N ALA A 73 -46.12 16.18 42.15
CA ALA A 73 -44.76 16.28 42.68
C ALA A 73 -43.99 14.96 42.55
N VAL A 74 -44.68 13.82 42.74
CA VAL A 74 -44.10 12.48 42.52
C VAL A 74 -43.72 12.29 41.05
N LEU A 75 -44.55 12.75 40.12
CA LEU A 75 -44.26 12.71 38.68
C LEU A 75 -43.00 13.52 38.32
N VAL A 76 -42.89 14.76 38.85
CA VAL A 76 -41.72 15.64 38.64
C VAL A 76 -40.46 15.07 39.30
N PHE A 77 -40.58 14.45 40.46
CA PHE A 77 -39.47 13.78 41.14
C PHE A 77 -38.88 12.63 40.31
N PHE A 78 -39.73 11.69 39.87
CA PHE A 78 -39.26 10.56 39.05
C PHE A 78 -38.72 11.00 37.69
N PHE A 79 -39.34 11.98 37.05
CA PHE A 79 -38.83 12.58 35.82
C PHE A 79 -37.42 13.16 36.03
N THR A 80 -37.21 13.92 37.11
CA THR A 80 -35.93 14.58 37.38
C THR A 80 -34.80 13.58 37.59
N ILE A 81 -35.07 12.49 38.32
CA ILE A 81 -34.10 11.40 38.53
C ILE A 81 -33.77 10.68 37.22
N LEU A 82 -34.79 10.30 36.43
CA LEU A 82 -34.58 9.57 35.17
C LEU A 82 -33.94 10.45 34.09
N LEU A 83 -34.20 11.75 34.08
CA LEU A 83 -33.53 12.69 33.19
C LEU A 83 -32.04 12.84 33.54
N LEU A 84 -31.70 12.92 34.83
CA LEU A 84 -30.31 12.90 35.30
C LEU A 84 -29.62 11.58 34.95
N GLY A 85 -30.27 10.45 35.23
CA GLY A 85 -29.74 9.12 34.91
C GLY A 85 -29.54 8.90 33.39
N SER A 86 -30.46 9.37 32.57
CA SER A 86 -30.32 9.31 31.11
C SER A 86 -29.23 10.25 30.57
N GLY A 87 -28.96 11.38 31.24
CA GLY A 87 -27.83 12.25 30.91
C GLY A 87 -26.45 11.65 31.20
N LEU A 88 -26.37 10.63 32.04
CA LEU A 88 -25.14 9.87 32.32
C LEU A 88 -25.02 8.59 31.47
N TYR A 89 -25.99 8.33 30.60
CA TYR A 89 -26.06 7.09 29.82
C TYR A 89 -24.89 6.95 28.83
N ASP A 90 -24.47 8.04 28.21
CA ASP A 90 -23.29 8.05 27.34
C ASP A 90 -22.03 7.64 28.10
N THR A 91 -21.88 8.14 29.33
CA THR A 91 -20.78 7.83 30.25
C THR A 91 -20.83 6.37 30.71
N LEU A 92 -22.04 5.81 30.88
CA LEU A 92 -22.22 4.40 31.22
C LEU A 92 -21.88 3.48 30.04
N LEU A 93 -22.19 3.87 28.81
CA LEU A 93 -21.75 3.16 27.60
C LEU A 93 -20.22 3.14 27.47
N TRP A 94 -19.56 4.23 27.86
CA TRP A 94 -18.10 4.29 27.98
C TRP A 94 -17.56 3.42 29.12
N GLY A 95 -18.27 3.33 30.26
CA GLY A 95 -17.87 2.51 31.40
C GLY A 95 -17.94 0.99 31.15
N LEU A 96 -18.67 0.55 30.12
CA LEU A 96 -18.82 -0.85 29.72
C LEU A 96 -17.82 -1.29 28.62
N ASP A 97 -16.81 -0.47 28.29
CA ASP A 97 -16.00 -0.64 27.07
C ASP A 97 -14.90 -1.70 27.12
N PHE A 98 -14.64 -2.30 25.95
CA PHE A 98 -13.38 -2.97 25.62
C PHE A 98 -12.51 -1.97 24.86
N PRO A 99 -11.25 -1.73 25.28
CA PRO A 99 -10.44 -0.68 24.68
C PRO A 99 -10.04 -0.99 23.23
N GLY A 100 -10.26 -0.01 22.34
CA GLY A 100 -9.49 0.13 21.09
C GLY A 100 -10.22 -0.16 19.78
N TYR A 101 -9.40 -0.42 18.77
CA TYR A 101 -9.79 -0.85 17.45
C TYR A 101 -9.26 -2.26 17.20
N ILE A 102 -10.03 -3.10 16.52
CA ILE A 102 -9.57 -4.39 16.03
C ILE A 102 -9.14 -4.26 14.58
N SER A 103 -7.94 -4.76 14.27
CA SER A 103 -7.51 -4.96 12.90
C SER A 103 -8.16 -6.26 12.39
N LEU A 104 -9.21 -6.13 11.60
CA LEU A 104 -9.75 -7.28 10.87
C LEU A 104 -8.94 -7.48 9.61
N LYS A 105 -8.28 -8.64 9.54
CA LYS A 105 -7.56 -9.08 8.36
C LYS A 105 -8.53 -9.80 7.43
N SER A 106 -8.49 -9.46 6.15
CA SER A 106 -9.30 -10.10 5.12
C SER A 106 -8.51 -10.29 3.84
N ASN A 107 -8.65 -11.48 3.25
CA ASN A 107 -8.05 -11.79 1.96
C ASN A 107 -8.95 -11.26 0.84
N ILE A 108 -8.38 -10.43 -0.04
CA ILE A 108 -9.07 -9.84 -1.18
C ILE A 108 -8.18 -9.99 -2.42
N THR A 109 -8.75 -9.94 -3.63
CA THR A 109 -7.94 -9.90 -4.85
C THR A 109 -7.38 -8.49 -5.08
N ALA A 110 -6.17 -8.38 -5.64
CA ALA A 110 -5.55 -7.06 -5.86
C ALA A 110 -6.36 -6.17 -6.82
N SER A 111 -7.18 -6.76 -7.68
CA SER A 111 -8.16 -6.04 -8.52
C SER A 111 -9.14 -5.17 -7.73
N THR A 112 -9.52 -5.55 -6.51
CA THR A 112 -10.46 -4.79 -5.67
C THR A 112 -9.90 -3.47 -5.15
N VAL A 113 -8.57 -3.35 -5.12
CA VAL A 113 -7.84 -2.16 -4.65
C VAL A 113 -7.01 -1.53 -5.77
N LYS A 114 -7.30 -1.87 -7.03
CA LYS A 114 -6.58 -1.38 -8.21
C LYS A 114 -6.57 0.15 -8.29
N ASP A 115 -7.64 0.80 -7.87
CA ASP A 115 -7.75 2.28 -7.87
C ASP A 115 -6.78 2.94 -6.88
N ASN A 116 -6.31 2.21 -5.88
CA ASN A 116 -5.30 2.67 -4.93
C ASN A 116 -3.86 2.39 -5.41
N LEU A 117 -3.66 1.76 -6.57
CA LEU A 117 -2.33 1.53 -7.11
C LEU A 117 -1.66 2.88 -7.44
N LEU A 118 -0.38 3.01 -7.11
CA LEU A 118 0.35 4.23 -7.43
C LEU A 118 0.41 4.46 -8.94
N LYS A 119 0.41 5.73 -9.37
CA LYS A 119 0.56 6.08 -10.79
C LYS A 119 1.91 5.59 -11.36
N ARG A 120 2.93 5.45 -10.53
CA ARG A 120 4.23 4.85 -10.88
C ARG A 120 4.64 3.94 -9.72
N PRO A 121 4.18 2.69 -9.67
CA PRO A 121 4.59 1.77 -8.63
C PRO A 121 6.09 1.48 -8.81
N GLY A 122 6.81 1.34 -7.70
CA GLY A 122 8.23 0.97 -7.73
C GLY A 122 8.35 -0.47 -8.21
N TYR A 123 8.91 -0.69 -9.40
CA TYR A 123 9.09 -2.06 -9.91
C TYR A 123 10.35 -2.73 -9.35
N VAL A 124 11.32 -1.94 -8.86
CA VAL A 124 12.55 -2.40 -8.21
C VAL A 124 12.40 -2.33 -6.68
N VAL A 125 12.74 -3.44 -6.01
CA VAL A 125 12.91 -3.51 -4.56
C VAL A 125 14.36 -3.88 -4.29
N PHE A 126 15.08 -3.02 -3.58
CA PHE A 126 16.45 -3.30 -3.14
C PHE A 126 16.44 -3.58 -1.63
N SER A 127 16.92 -4.76 -1.26
CA SER A 127 17.08 -5.18 0.13
C SER A 127 18.57 -5.30 0.44
N SER A 128 19.04 -4.47 1.37
CA SER A 128 20.38 -4.55 1.93
C SER A 128 20.24 -4.52 3.44
N THR A 129 20.30 -5.69 4.06
CA THR A 129 20.27 -5.83 5.51
C THR A 129 21.66 -6.25 5.96
N ARG A 130 22.08 -5.80 7.13
CA ARG A 130 23.36 -6.23 7.68
C ARG A 130 23.30 -7.72 8.03
N PRO A 131 24.39 -8.48 7.82
CA PRO A 131 24.50 -9.89 8.22
C PRO A 131 24.12 -10.21 9.67
N GLU A 132 24.19 -9.23 10.57
CA GLU A 132 23.94 -9.38 12.01
C GLU A 132 22.44 -9.34 12.38
N ASP A 133 21.58 -8.80 11.52
CA ASP A 133 20.16 -8.53 11.81
C ASP A 133 19.20 -9.54 11.18
N LEU A 134 19.68 -10.76 10.89
CA LEU A 134 18.93 -11.81 10.18
C LEU A 134 17.59 -12.18 10.83
N ASP A 135 17.48 -12.09 12.16
CA ASP A 135 16.24 -12.39 12.89
C ASP A 135 15.09 -11.43 12.56
N THR A 136 15.41 -10.24 12.03
CA THR A 136 14.43 -9.24 11.59
C THR A 136 14.22 -9.25 10.08
N LEU A 137 14.96 -10.08 9.35
CA LEU A 137 15.02 -10.06 7.89
C LEU A 137 13.67 -10.43 7.26
N ASP A 138 12.96 -11.42 7.79
CA ASP A 138 11.66 -11.85 7.25
C ASP A 138 10.63 -10.72 7.23
N ARG A 139 10.57 -9.99 8.34
CA ARG A 139 9.65 -8.85 8.50
C ARG A 139 10.07 -7.70 7.61
N HIS A 140 11.35 -7.32 7.66
CA HIS A 140 11.90 -6.25 6.82
C HIS A 140 11.71 -6.53 5.33
N PHE A 141 11.90 -7.78 4.92
CA PHE A 141 11.76 -8.21 3.54
C PHE A 141 10.31 -8.16 3.07
N THR A 142 9.38 -8.68 3.89
CA THR A 142 7.94 -8.61 3.60
C THR A 142 7.48 -7.16 3.48
N ASP A 143 7.90 -6.29 4.41
CA ASP A 143 7.57 -4.86 4.38
C ASP A 143 8.18 -4.17 3.14
N SER A 144 9.42 -4.50 2.78
CA SER A 144 10.09 -3.99 1.57
C SER A 144 9.36 -4.41 0.29
N MET A 145 8.88 -5.66 0.24
CA MET A 145 8.07 -6.17 -0.87
C MET A 145 6.64 -5.62 -0.89
N ASN A 146 6.17 -4.97 0.17
CA ASN A 146 4.90 -4.23 0.18
C ASN A 146 5.10 -2.75 -0.23
N ALA A 147 6.32 -2.22 -0.09
CA ALA A 147 6.59 -0.81 -0.33
C ALA A 147 6.33 -0.37 -1.77
N ASN A 148 5.90 0.89 -1.93
CA ASN A 148 5.76 1.59 -3.21
C ASN A 148 4.86 0.90 -4.26
N LEU A 149 3.88 0.09 -3.87
CA LEU A 149 2.86 -0.45 -4.78
C LEU A 149 1.58 0.37 -4.76
N PHE A 150 0.98 0.53 -3.57
CA PHE A 150 -0.29 1.22 -3.35
C PHE A 150 -0.09 2.52 -2.58
N GLN A 151 -1.13 3.35 -2.55
CA GLN A 151 -1.21 4.58 -1.75
C GLN A 151 -1.05 4.26 -0.24
N SER A 152 -0.48 5.22 0.51
CA SER A 152 -0.12 5.05 1.93
C SER A 152 -1.30 4.86 2.89
N ASN A 153 -2.53 5.07 2.43
CA ASN A 153 -3.76 4.87 3.19
C ASN A 153 -4.26 3.41 3.20
N LEU A 154 -3.66 2.53 2.38
CA LEU A 154 -4.01 1.12 2.33
C LEU A 154 -3.04 0.29 3.18
N ASN A 155 -3.55 -0.33 4.25
CA ASN A 155 -2.79 -1.32 5.01
C ASN A 155 -2.98 -2.70 4.38
N PHE A 156 -1.95 -3.20 3.70
CA PHE A 156 -1.97 -4.49 3.02
C PHE A 156 -0.63 -5.22 3.17
N SER A 157 -0.67 -6.54 2.99
CA SER A 157 0.48 -7.38 2.79
C SER A 157 0.30 -8.26 1.56
N LEU A 158 1.35 -8.43 0.77
CA LEU A 158 1.40 -9.45 -0.27
C LEU A 158 1.40 -10.83 0.39
N THR A 159 0.55 -11.72 -0.10
CA THR A 159 0.47 -13.10 0.40
C THR A 159 1.39 -14.06 -0.33
N GLY A 160 1.93 -13.65 -1.49
CA GLY A 160 2.64 -14.55 -2.41
C GLY A 160 1.72 -15.49 -3.21
N GLN A 161 0.39 -15.47 -2.97
CA GLN A 161 -0.53 -16.34 -3.71
C GLN A 161 -0.87 -15.74 -5.06
N VAL A 162 -0.33 -16.36 -6.12
CA VAL A 162 -0.52 -15.95 -7.52
C VAL A 162 -1.08 -17.11 -8.33
N SER A 163 -2.08 -16.82 -9.18
CA SER A 163 -2.53 -17.76 -10.20
C SER A 163 -1.56 -17.73 -11.40
N LEU A 164 -0.54 -18.60 -11.34
CA LEU A 164 0.61 -18.62 -12.28
C LEU A 164 0.24 -18.94 -13.74
N GLY A 165 -0.94 -19.51 -14.01
CA GLY A 165 -1.31 -19.95 -15.36
C GLY A 165 -0.53 -21.19 -15.81
N LYS A 166 -0.32 -21.33 -17.12
CA LYS A 166 0.41 -22.47 -17.72
C LYS A 166 1.52 -21.98 -18.66
N PRO A 167 2.74 -22.51 -18.56
CA PRO A 167 3.79 -22.26 -19.53
C PRO A 167 3.53 -23.06 -20.82
N GLU A 168 3.77 -22.43 -21.96
CA GLU A 168 3.76 -23.07 -23.28
C GLU A 168 5.14 -22.90 -23.92
N THR A 169 5.79 -24.02 -24.22
CA THR A 169 7.06 -24.09 -24.96
C THR A 169 6.88 -24.96 -26.19
N ILE A 170 7.77 -24.80 -27.17
CA ILE A 170 7.79 -25.64 -28.36
C ILE A 170 9.14 -26.37 -28.50
N PRO A 171 9.25 -27.38 -29.37
CA PRO A 171 10.54 -27.98 -29.71
C PRO A 171 11.50 -26.99 -30.39
N PRO A 172 12.83 -27.22 -30.32
CA PRO A 172 13.82 -26.39 -31.02
C PRO A 172 13.56 -26.25 -32.52
N THR A 173 13.65 -25.03 -33.06
CA THR A 173 13.57 -24.79 -34.52
C THR A 173 14.94 -24.93 -35.19
N GLN A 174 16.01 -24.61 -34.46
CA GLN A 174 17.39 -24.82 -34.90
C GLN A 174 18.10 -25.82 -33.98
N LYS A 175 18.99 -26.62 -34.57
CA LYS A 175 19.88 -27.50 -33.82
C LYS A 175 20.96 -26.68 -33.12
N PHE A 176 21.42 -27.17 -31.98
CA PHE A 176 22.58 -26.66 -31.28
C PHE A 176 23.77 -26.58 -32.24
N ASN A 177 24.29 -25.37 -32.40
CA ASN A 177 25.40 -25.11 -33.31
C ASN A 177 26.27 -24.00 -32.76
N LEU A 178 27.43 -24.42 -32.27
CA LEU A 178 28.39 -23.55 -31.61
C LEU A 178 29.11 -22.60 -32.54
N ALA A 179 29.30 -22.99 -33.81
CA ALA A 179 29.87 -22.08 -34.80
C ALA A 179 28.94 -20.89 -35.12
N LYS A 180 27.65 -21.01 -34.76
CA LYS A 180 26.63 -19.98 -34.91
C LYS A 180 26.13 -19.41 -33.58
N ASN A 181 26.79 -19.72 -32.46
CA ASN A 181 26.38 -19.32 -31.10
C ASN A 181 24.95 -19.78 -30.72
N ILE A 182 24.47 -20.89 -31.28
CA ILE A 182 23.14 -21.43 -30.97
C ILE A 182 23.26 -22.40 -29.79
N GLY A 183 22.85 -21.93 -28.61
CA GLY A 183 22.89 -22.66 -27.33
C GLY A 183 21.55 -23.26 -26.86
N PRO A 184 21.52 -23.93 -25.69
CA PRO A 184 20.27 -24.36 -25.06
C PRO A 184 19.41 -23.16 -24.68
N ARG A 185 18.15 -23.16 -25.13
CA ARG A 185 17.22 -22.03 -24.97
C ARG A 185 15.76 -22.46 -24.85
N ILE A 186 14.92 -21.60 -24.30
CA ILE A 186 13.47 -21.80 -24.22
C ILE A 186 12.85 -21.32 -25.52
N TRP A 187 12.32 -22.24 -26.31
CA TRP A 187 11.69 -21.95 -27.61
C TRP A 187 10.20 -21.66 -27.44
N LEU A 188 9.73 -20.57 -28.06
CA LEU A 188 8.40 -19.99 -27.82
C LEU A 188 7.51 -20.04 -29.07
N ASP A 189 8.08 -19.95 -30.27
CA ASP A 189 7.35 -20.08 -31.52
C ASP A 189 8.12 -20.83 -32.61
N LYS A 190 7.41 -21.20 -33.67
CA LYS A 190 7.95 -21.98 -34.80
C LYS A 190 8.82 -21.15 -35.76
N GLU A 191 8.95 -19.85 -35.54
CA GLU A 191 9.75 -18.93 -36.36
C GLU A 191 11.14 -18.66 -35.76
N GLY A 192 11.43 -19.21 -34.57
CA GLY A 192 12.71 -19.05 -33.88
C GLY A 192 12.69 -18.17 -32.64
N PHE A 193 11.51 -17.65 -32.26
CA PHE A 193 11.38 -16.82 -31.08
C PHE A 193 11.76 -17.62 -29.83
N SER A 194 12.77 -17.17 -29.12
CA SER A 194 13.33 -17.89 -27.99
C SER A 194 14.03 -16.99 -26.99
N VAL A 195 14.20 -17.50 -25.77
CA VAL A 195 14.91 -16.83 -24.69
C VAL A 195 16.01 -17.74 -24.16
N SER A 196 17.21 -17.20 -24.02
CA SER A 196 18.39 -17.90 -23.53
C SER A 196 19.07 -17.09 -22.41
N PRO A 197 19.93 -17.71 -21.58
CA PRO A 197 20.90 -16.97 -20.78
C PRO A 197 21.98 -16.39 -21.70
N ASP A 198 22.89 -15.58 -21.14
CA ASP A 198 23.92 -14.89 -21.92
C ASP A 198 24.78 -15.86 -22.74
N THR A 199 24.64 -15.84 -24.07
CA THR A 199 25.42 -16.70 -24.97
C THR A 199 26.84 -16.22 -25.20
N TYR A 200 27.13 -14.94 -24.93
CA TYR A 200 28.43 -14.32 -25.14
C TYR A 200 29.30 -14.29 -23.88
N VAL A 201 28.86 -14.93 -22.81
CA VAL A 201 29.59 -15.04 -21.52
C VAL A 201 31.01 -15.63 -21.68
N THR A 202 31.25 -16.40 -22.75
CA THR A 202 32.54 -17.04 -23.04
C THR A 202 33.40 -16.26 -24.05
N THR A 203 33.00 -15.05 -24.41
CA THR A 203 33.64 -14.26 -25.47
C THR A 203 34.17 -12.92 -24.96
N SER A 204 35.31 -12.50 -25.50
CA SER A 204 35.92 -11.20 -25.22
C SER A 204 36.57 -10.65 -26.49
N SER A 205 36.54 -9.34 -26.66
CA SER A 205 37.02 -8.64 -27.86
C SER A 205 37.68 -7.32 -27.48
N ILE A 206 39.00 -7.26 -27.61
CA ILE A 206 39.77 -6.05 -27.34
C ILE A 206 39.93 -5.31 -28.65
N SER A 207 39.57 -4.03 -28.66
CA SER A 207 39.77 -3.16 -29.82
C SER A 207 40.69 -2.00 -29.43
N ASN A 208 41.94 -2.10 -29.86
CA ASN A 208 42.93 -1.04 -29.73
C ASN A 208 43.12 -0.36 -31.09
N LEU A 209 43.78 0.82 -31.13
CA LEU A 209 44.02 1.59 -32.36
C LEU A 209 44.79 0.80 -33.45
N GLU A 210 45.53 -0.24 -33.07
CA GLU A 210 46.41 -0.99 -33.98
C GLU A 210 46.01 -2.47 -34.19
N THR A 211 45.31 -3.11 -33.24
CA THR A 211 44.91 -4.53 -33.32
C THR A 211 43.52 -4.77 -32.73
N LYS A 212 42.76 -5.67 -33.38
CA LYS A 212 41.55 -6.28 -32.83
C LYS A 212 41.86 -7.71 -32.45
N GLU A 213 41.85 -8.00 -31.15
CA GLU A 213 42.07 -9.34 -30.63
C GLU A 213 40.75 -9.91 -30.10
N TYR A 214 40.46 -11.14 -30.49
CA TYR A 214 39.24 -11.84 -30.10
C TYR A 214 39.60 -13.10 -29.35
N TYR A 215 38.89 -13.32 -28.25
CA TYR A 215 38.95 -14.51 -27.45
C TYR A 215 37.57 -15.16 -27.40
N ILE A 216 37.54 -16.47 -27.67
CA ILE A 216 36.33 -17.29 -27.61
C ILE A 216 36.71 -18.58 -26.88
N CYS A 217 36.05 -18.85 -25.76
CA CYS A 217 36.08 -20.18 -25.17
C CYS A 217 34.95 -21.02 -25.80
N PRO A 218 35.29 -22.06 -26.58
CA PRO A 218 34.28 -22.86 -27.27
C PRO A 218 33.48 -23.66 -26.24
N TRP A 219 32.16 -23.71 -26.42
CA TRP A 219 31.38 -24.64 -25.62
C TRP A 219 31.53 -26.05 -26.21
N VAL A 220 31.32 -27.05 -25.36
CA VAL A 220 31.42 -28.46 -25.68
C VAL A 220 30.06 -29.08 -25.33
N PRO A 221 29.33 -29.66 -26.29
CA PRO A 221 28.06 -30.30 -25.99
C PRO A 221 28.28 -31.50 -25.07
N LEU A 222 27.48 -31.58 -24.00
CA LEU A 222 27.43 -32.75 -23.12
C LEU A 222 26.25 -33.66 -23.49
N VAL A 223 25.08 -33.04 -23.71
CA VAL A 223 23.88 -33.69 -24.23
C VAL A 223 23.35 -32.85 -25.38
N GLU A 224 23.15 -33.46 -26.54
CA GLU A 224 22.68 -32.79 -27.75
C GLU A 224 21.40 -31.97 -27.46
N ASP A 225 21.41 -30.70 -27.88
CA ASP A 225 20.31 -29.74 -27.72
C ASP A 225 19.84 -29.44 -26.27
N GLN A 226 20.54 -29.94 -25.25
CA GLN A 226 20.15 -29.78 -23.84
C GLN A 226 21.23 -29.15 -22.97
N SER A 227 22.49 -29.51 -23.15
CA SER A 227 23.55 -29.00 -22.28
C SER A 227 24.89 -28.85 -22.98
N ALA A 228 25.62 -27.83 -22.54
CA ALA A 228 26.96 -27.53 -23.00
C ALA A 228 27.82 -27.02 -21.85
N ALA A 229 29.12 -27.32 -21.88
CA ALA A 229 30.08 -26.85 -20.90
C ALA A 229 31.29 -26.24 -21.58
N TRP A 230 32.01 -25.37 -20.89
CA TRP A 230 33.23 -24.76 -21.40
C TRP A 230 34.30 -24.73 -20.32
N GLU A 231 35.55 -24.78 -20.76
CA GLU A 231 36.72 -24.75 -19.91
C GLU A 231 37.89 -24.18 -20.68
N CYS A 232 38.39 -23.02 -20.26
CA CYS A 232 39.54 -22.40 -20.92
C CYS A 232 40.40 -21.61 -19.94
N SER A 233 41.71 -21.71 -20.13
CA SER A 233 42.67 -20.70 -19.64
C SER A 233 42.91 -19.68 -20.76
N PHE A 234 43.11 -18.42 -20.41
CA PHE A 234 43.25 -17.34 -21.38
C PHE A 234 44.11 -16.19 -20.86
N ASP A 235 44.51 -15.32 -21.78
CA ASP A 235 45.36 -14.17 -21.48
C ASP A 235 44.60 -13.11 -20.66
N ASN A 236 45.27 -12.55 -19.67
CA ASN A 236 44.74 -11.57 -18.72
C ASN A 236 44.25 -10.29 -19.40
N ILE A 237 44.74 -9.97 -20.62
CA ILE A 237 44.24 -8.84 -21.41
C ILE A 237 42.72 -8.89 -21.61
N HIS A 238 42.12 -10.08 -21.68
CA HIS A 238 40.68 -10.26 -21.92
C HIS A 238 39.84 -10.17 -20.65
N ALA A 239 40.46 -10.21 -19.46
CA ALA A 239 39.78 -10.28 -18.17
C ALA A 239 38.98 -9.01 -17.85
N GLU A 240 39.42 -7.84 -18.31
CA GLU A 240 38.73 -6.56 -18.06
C GLU A 240 37.32 -6.55 -18.65
N GLN A 241 37.16 -6.95 -19.91
CA GLN A 241 35.85 -7.00 -20.56
C GLN A 241 34.91 -7.98 -19.86
N LEU A 242 35.39 -9.19 -19.56
CA LEU A 242 34.59 -10.21 -18.87
C LEU A 242 34.16 -9.74 -17.47
N SER A 243 35.04 -9.05 -16.74
CA SER A 243 34.70 -8.49 -15.43
C SER A 243 33.58 -7.43 -15.52
N ARG A 244 33.55 -6.65 -16.60
CA ARG A 244 32.57 -5.57 -16.84
C ARG A 244 31.27 -6.05 -17.47
N SER A 245 31.19 -7.30 -17.90
CA SER A 245 29.96 -7.87 -18.43
C SER A 245 28.94 -8.08 -17.30
N PRO A 246 27.78 -7.39 -17.32
CA PRO A 246 26.74 -7.55 -16.32
C PRO A 246 26.10 -8.94 -16.40
N LEU A 247 26.09 -9.65 -15.27
CA LEU A 247 25.47 -10.97 -15.16
C LEU A 247 23.94 -10.87 -15.12
N GLY A 248 23.24 -11.96 -15.44
CA GLY A 248 21.78 -12.01 -15.34
C GLY A 248 21.06 -11.18 -16.41
N GLN A 249 21.53 -11.25 -17.65
CA GLN A 249 20.88 -10.62 -18.80
C GLN A 249 20.31 -11.68 -19.72
N PRO A 250 19.01 -12.01 -19.59
CA PRO A 250 18.34 -12.85 -20.56
C PRO A 250 18.50 -12.28 -21.97
N GLU A 251 18.84 -13.16 -22.91
CA GLU A 251 18.97 -12.85 -24.32
C GLU A 251 17.71 -13.31 -25.06
N ILE A 252 17.12 -12.40 -25.83
CA ILE A 252 15.90 -12.60 -26.59
C ILE A 252 16.25 -12.69 -28.06
N HIS A 253 15.89 -13.80 -28.68
CA HIS A 253 16.04 -14.06 -30.10
C HIS A 253 14.65 -13.97 -30.75
N TRP A 254 14.47 -13.08 -31.73
CA TRP A 254 13.15 -12.76 -32.27
C TRP A 254 12.65 -13.72 -33.35
N ASP A 255 13.56 -14.20 -34.21
CA ASP A 255 13.32 -15.20 -35.24
C ASP A 255 14.66 -15.82 -35.72
N ASP A 256 14.58 -16.95 -36.42
CA ASP A 256 15.74 -17.71 -36.88
C ASP A 256 16.60 -16.94 -37.91
N VAL A 257 16.01 -15.98 -38.63
CA VAL A 257 16.70 -15.23 -39.70
C VAL A 257 17.57 -14.13 -39.09
N THR A 258 17.02 -13.38 -38.14
CA THR A 258 17.70 -12.30 -37.42
C THR A 258 18.73 -12.84 -36.45
N ASP A 259 18.47 -14.01 -35.85
CA ASP A 259 19.42 -14.72 -35.00
C ASP A 259 20.73 -15.06 -35.74
N GLN A 260 20.64 -15.49 -37.00
CA GLN A 260 21.82 -15.76 -37.84
C GLN A 260 22.63 -14.50 -38.19
N ASN A 261 22.02 -13.32 -38.10
CA ASN A 261 22.68 -12.04 -38.29
C ASN A 261 23.13 -11.41 -36.97
N TYR A 262 23.13 -12.17 -35.87
CA TYR A 262 23.53 -11.73 -34.53
C TYR A 262 22.72 -10.53 -34.01
N LEU A 263 21.42 -10.46 -34.35
CA LEU A 263 20.50 -9.38 -33.95
C LEU A 263 19.66 -9.71 -32.70
N SER A 264 20.20 -10.49 -31.76
CA SER A 264 19.55 -10.77 -30.48
C SER A 264 19.53 -9.53 -29.57
N GLN A 265 18.64 -9.54 -28.58
CA GLN A 265 18.49 -8.45 -27.61
C GLN A 265 18.70 -8.93 -26.19
N TYR A 266 19.58 -8.25 -25.46
CA TYR A 266 19.66 -8.42 -24.02
C TYR A 266 18.61 -7.61 -23.29
N MET A 267 17.97 -8.23 -22.30
CA MET A 267 17.21 -7.52 -21.29
C MET A 267 18.19 -6.88 -20.31
N ARG A 268 18.50 -5.60 -20.56
CA ARG A 268 19.44 -4.84 -19.73
C ARG A 268 18.71 -4.12 -18.60
N PRO A 269 19.22 -4.18 -17.35
CA PRO A 269 18.72 -3.33 -16.28
C PRO A 269 18.96 -1.87 -16.65
N ASN A 270 17.95 -1.02 -16.43
CA ASN A 270 18.11 0.41 -16.64
C ASN A 270 19.09 0.97 -15.59
N ARG A 271 20.05 1.79 -16.05
CA ARG A 271 21.14 2.28 -15.21
C ARG A 271 20.70 3.31 -14.17
N GLU A 272 19.60 4.01 -14.45
CA GLU A 272 19.11 5.11 -13.60
C GLU A 272 18.39 4.62 -12.35
N ASP A 273 17.70 3.49 -12.42
CA ASP A 273 16.77 3.03 -11.38
C ASP A 273 16.94 1.55 -10.97
N ASN A 274 17.68 0.74 -11.73
CA ASN A 274 17.98 -0.64 -11.36
C ASN A 274 19.43 -0.78 -10.86
N PRO A 275 19.65 -0.99 -9.54
CA PRO A 275 20.98 -1.08 -8.95
C PRO A 275 21.77 -2.30 -9.44
N TRP A 276 21.09 -3.31 -10.02
CA TRP A 276 21.77 -4.44 -10.64
C TRP A 276 22.68 -4.06 -11.80
N SER A 277 22.43 -2.92 -12.47
CA SER A 277 23.35 -2.42 -13.50
C SER A 277 24.79 -2.25 -12.99
N PHE A 278 24.96 -1.97 -11.69
CA PHE A 278 26.26 -1.88 -11.02
C PHE A 278 26.59 -3.16 -10.24
N LEU A 279 25.64 -3.68 -9.46
CA LEU A 279 25.86 -4.88 -8.66
C LEU A 279 26.11 -6.14 -9.51
N GLY A 280 25.63 -6.19 -10.76
CA GLY A 280 25.87 -7.30 -11.69
C GLY A 280 27.29 -7.34 -12.28
N THR A 281 28.07 -6.26 -12.18
CA THR A 281 29.45 -6.14 -12.72
C THR A 281 30.51 -5.91 -11.64
N GLY A 282 30.13 -5.35 -10.48
CA GLY A 282 31.05 -4.97 -9.41
C GLY A 282 31.62 -6.13 -8.59
N GLY A 283 32.27 -5.81 -7.47
CA GLY A 283 32.85 -6.78 -6.54
C GLY A 283 31.85 -7.34 -5.51
N ASP A 284 30.67 -6.76 -5.34
CA ASP A 284 29.75 -7.17 -4.27
C ASP A 284 29.11 -8.55 -4.51
N THR A 285 28.93 -9.36 -3.48
CA THR A 285 28.10 -10.57 -3.58
C THR A 285 26.62 -10.18 -3.50
N ALA A 286 25.84 -10.52 -4.54
CA ALA A 286 24.47 -10.07 -4.69
C ALA A 286 23.61 -11.06 -5.49
N MET A 287 22.31 -10.96 -5.34
CA MET A 287 21.32 -11.74 -6.08
C MET A 287 20.23 -10.83 -6.64
N MET A 288 19.80 -11.11 -7.86
CA MET A 288 18.63 -10.54 -8.49
C MET A 288 17.60 -11.64 -8.74
N LYS A 289 16.33 -11.32 -8.48
CA LYS A 289 15.18 -12.03 -9.02
C LYS A 289 14.36 -11.05 -9.83
N GLN A 290 14.12 -11.33 -11.10
CA GLN A 290 13.30 -10.50 -11.96
C GLN A 290 12.18 -11.30 -12.60
N MET A 291 10.97 -10.74 -12.54
CA MET A 291 9.88 -11.14 -13.43
C MET A 291 9.91 -10.23 -14.65
N PHE A 292 9.95 -10.83 -15.82
CA PHE A 292 9.86 -10.10 -17.07
C PHE A 292 8.91 -10.77 -18.05
N THR A 293 8.46 -10.00 -19.04
CA THR A 293 7.62 -10.51 -20.12
C THR A 293 8.21 -10.17 -21.48
N VAL A 294 8.03 -11.09 -22.40
CA VAL A 294 8.42 -10.95 -23.80
C VAL A 294 7.19 -11.21 -24.63
N THR A 295 6.83 -10.25 -25.48
CA THR A 295 5.59 -10.32 -26.28
C THR A 295 5.91 -10.16 -27.76
N LYS A 296 5.48 -11.12 -28.58
CA LYS A 296 5.57 -11.08 -30.05
C LYS A 296 4.17 -11.20 -30.63
N GLY A 297 3.74 -10.18 -31.37
CA GLY A 297 2.37 -10.07 -31.88
C GLY A 297 1.34 -10.13 -30.75
N ARG A 298 0.55 -11.21 -30.68
CA ARG A 298 -0.46 -11.44 -29.63
C ARG A 298 0.01 -12.35 -28.50
N ARG A 299 1.14 -13.04 -28.65
CA ARG A 299 1.61 -14.02 -27.67
C ARG A 299 2.53 -13.34 -26.67
N ARG A 300 2.17 -13.40 -25.40
CA ARG A 300 2.96 -12.89 -24.27
C ARG A 300 3.44 -14.07 -23.42
N HIS A 301 4.73 -14.10 -23.15
CA HIS A 301 5.38 -15.08 -22.29
C HIS A 301 5.95 -14.38 -21.07
N THR A 302 5.73 -14.94 -19.89
CA THR A 302 6.22 -14.44 -18.61
C THR A 302 7.29 -15.36 -18.08
N PHE A 303 8.40 -14.77 -17.66
CA PHE A 303 9.56 -15.47 -17.13
C PHE A 303 9.87 -14.98 -15.73
N LEU A 304 10.46 -15.88 -14.95
CA LEU A 304 11.15 -15.57 -13.73
C LEU A 304 12.63 -15.89 -13.95
N ASP A 305 13.47 -14.89 -13.82
CA ASP A 305 14.92 -15.03 -13.89
C ASP A 305 15.54 -14.76 -12.53
N THR A 306 16.40 -15.67 -12.11
CA THR A 306 17.20 -15.56 -10.89
C THR A 306 18.66 -15.51 -11.29
N ALA A 307 19.33 -14.41 -10.99
CA ALA A 307 20.76 -14.23 -11.20
C ALA A 307 21.46 -14.02 -9.86
N MET A 308 22.33 -14.94 -9.47
CA MET A 308 23.19 -14.82 -8.30
C MET A 308 24.62 -14.61 -8.74
N LYS A 309 25.31 -13.68 -8.07
CA LYS A 309 26.73 -13.43 -8.25
C LYS A 309 27.41 -13.45 -6.89
N ILE A 310 28.42 -14.28 -6.77
CA ILE A 310 29.31 -14.36 -5.62
C ILE A 310 30.66 -13.90 -6.12
N SER A 311 31.31 -13.03 -5.36
CA SER A 311 32.58 -12.45 -5.74
C SER A 311 33.52 -12.47 -4.55
N ALA A 312 34.82 -12.59 -4.83
CA ALA A 312 35.89 -12.43 -3.87
C ALA A 312 37.04 -11.72 -4.59
N VAL A 313 37.71 -10.80 -3.90
CA VAL A 313 38.78 -9.99 -4.49
C VAL A 313 40.07 -10.16 -3.69
N TYR A 314 41.18 -10.36 -4.38
CA TYR A 314 42.50 -10.51 -3.78
C TYR A 314 43.51 -9.57 -4.43
N ASP A 315 44.44 -9.08 -3.62
CA ASP A 315 45.64 -8.37 -4.12
C ASP A 315 46.50 -9.36 -4.92
N HIS A 316 47.00 -8.94 -6.09
CA HIS A 316 47.90 -9.76 -6.92
C HIS A 316 49.13 -10.30 -6.15
N LYS A 317 49.59 -9.62 -5.09
CA LYS A 317 50.73 -10.06 -4.27
C LYS A 317 50.40 -11.23 -3.35
N GLN A 318 49.12 -11.49 -3.11
CA GLN A 318 48.63 -12.60 -2.29
C GLN A 318 47.63 -13.39 -3.13
N PRO A 319 48.08 -14.35 -3.95
CA PRO A 319 47.18 -15.14 -4.77
C PRO A 319 46.18 -15.91 -3.90
N PHE A 320 45.01 -16.19 -4.48
CA PHE A 320 43.92 -16.92 -3.82
C PHE A 320 44.42 -18.21 -3.12
N PRO A 321 44.35 -18.28 -1.78
CA PRO A 321 44.63 -19.50 -1.03
C PRO A 321 43.74 -20.62 -1.54
N ARG A 322 44.34 -21.78 -1.81
CA ARG A 322 43.61 -22.97 -2.24
C ARG A 322 42.44 -23.29 -1.31
N ASP A 323 42.65 -23.16 -0.01
CA ASP A 323 41.63 -23.46 1.00
C ASP A 323 40.44 -22.50 0.92
N SER A 324 40.66 -21.21 0.64
CA SER A 324 39.58 -20.23 0.48
C SER A 324 38.79 -20.44 -0.82
N VAL A 325 39.46 -20.81 -1.91
CA VAL A 325 38.78 -21.18 -3.17
C VAL A 325 37.95 -22.45 -2.97
N HIS A 326 38.56 -23.46 -2.34
CA HIS A 326 37.87 -24.72 -2.05
C HIS A 326 36.66 -24.50 -1.15
N ASP A 327 36.80 -23.72 -0.08
CA ASP A 327 35.71 -23.37 0.82
C ASP A 327 34.56 -22.66 0.09
N LEU A 328 34.87 -21.68 -0.77
CA LEU A 328 33.85 -20.96 -1.52
C LEU A 328 33.12 -21.89 -2.49
N VAL A 329 33.85 -22.66 -3.31
CA VAL A 329 33.24 -23.62 -4.26
C VAL A 329 32.38 -24.63 -3.51
N LYS A 330 32.88 -25.20 -2.41
CA LYS A 330 32.17 -26.16 -1.55
C LYS A 330 30.85 -25.58 -1.02
N ARG A 331 30.88 -24.37 -0.47
CA ARG A 331 29.70 -23.72 0.13
C ARG A 331 28.67 -23.30 -0.91
N THR A 332 29.08 -23.03 -2.14
CA THR A 332 28.19 -22.70 -3.25
C THR A 332 27.67 -23.92 -4.01
N TRP A 333 28.34 -25.07 -3.89
CA TRP A 333 27.98 -26.30 -4.58
C TRP A 333 26.61 -26.82 -4.15
N SER A 334 26.37 -26.83 -2.84
CA SER A 334 25.14 -27.33 -2.25
C SER A 334 25.03 -26.87 -0.80
N LEU A 335 23.80 -26.75 -0.32
CA LEU A 335 23.50 -26.50 1.08
C LEU A 335 23.51 -27.79 1.91
N ASP A 336 23.45 -28.95 1.26
CA ASP A 336 23.49 -30.25 1.93
C ASP A 336 24.95 -30.67 2.20
N PRO A 337 25.38 -30.75 3.47
CA PRO A 337 26.73 -31.18 3.82
C PRO A 337 27.11 -32.57 3.30
N ALA A 338 26.13 -33.46 3.04
CA ALA A 338 26.41 -34.80 2.51
C ALA A 338 26.97 -34.77 1.08
N THR A 339 26.75 -33.69 0.34
CA THR A 339 27.21 -33.52 -1.05
C THR A 339 28.53 -32.75 -1.15
N TRP A 340 29.11 -32.36 -0.02
CA TRP A 340 30.33 -31.56 0.03
C TRP A 340 31.62 -32.33 -0.27
N ASP A 341 31.56 -33.66 -0.30
CA ASP A 341 32.68 -34.54 -0.65
C ASP A 341 32.71 -34.89 -2.15
N ASP A 342 31.99 -34.14 -3.00
CA ASP A 342 31.99 -34.34 -4.44
C ASP A 342 33.39 -34.11 -5.04
N PRO A 343 33.98 -35.09 -5.77
CA PRO A 343 35.29 -34.94 -6.38
C PRO A 343 35.39 -33.78 -7.38
N LEU A 344 34.27 -33.31 -7.95
CA LEU A 344 34.23 -32.16 -8.84
C LEU A 344 34.62 -30.85 -8.13
N ILE A 345 34.30 -30.70 -6.83
CA ILE A 345 34.68 -29.52 -6.04
C ILE A 345 36.21 -29.39 -6.00
N THR A 346 36.90 -30.49 -5.70
CA THR A 346 38.37 -30.52 -5.68
C THR A 346 38.94 -30.28 -7.08
N LYS A 347 38.34 -30.89 -8.11
CA LYS A 347 38.77 -30.72 -9.51
C LYS A 347 38.66 -29.29 -10.00
N ILE A 348 37.57 -28.58 -9.69
CA ILE A 348 37.37 -27.17 -10.04
C ILE A 348 38.40 -26.31 -9.31
N THR A 349 38.59 -26.56 -8.01
CA THR A 349 39.60 -25.87 -7.19
C THR A 349 40.99 -26.02 -7.79
N ASP A 350 41.41 -27.23 -8.13
CA ASP A 350 42.75 -27.50 -8.65
C ASP A 350 42.98 -26.86 -10.04
N LYS A 351 41.93 -26.74 -10.86
CA LYS A 351 41.98 -26.04 -12.15
C LYS A 351 42.13 -24.53 -11.98
N ILE A 352 41.38 -23.93 -11.07
CA ILE A 352 41.54 -22.50 -10.72
C ILE A 352 42.97 -22.26 -10.21
N GLN A 353 43.47 -23.14 -9.35
CA GLN A 353 44.85 -23.06 -8.82
C GLN A 353 45.93 -23.29 -9.90
N ALA A 354 45.62 -24.00 -10.98
CA ALA A 354 46.51 -24.08 -12.14
C ALA A 354 46.59 -22.73 -12.86
N GLY A 355 45.46 -22.03 -13.05
CA GLY A 355 45.43 -20.66 -13.59
C GLY A 355 46.23 -19.68 -12.73
N VAL A 356 46.06 -19.75 -11.40
CA VAL A 356 46.84 -18.96 -10.43
C VAL A 356 48.35 -19.19 -10.58
N ARG A 357 48.80 -20.45 -10.64
CA ARG A 357 50.22 -20.80 -10.78
C ARG A 357 50.81 -20.37 -12.11
N ASN A 358 50.02 -20.40 -13.18
CA ASN A 358 50.45 -20.02 -14.52
C ASN A 358 50.32 -18.50 -14.79
N ASN A 359 49.82 -17.73 -13.81
CA ASN A 359 49.52 -16.30 -13.94
C ASN A 359 48.56 -15.98 -15.11
N THR A 360 47.62 -16.88 -15.39
CA THR A 360 46.62 -16.75 -16.47
C THR A 360 45.21 -16.71 -15.89
N SER A 361 44.30 -16.04 -16.59
CA SER A 361 42.88 -16.06 -16.26
C SER A 361 42.26 -17.39 -16.68
N PHE A 362 41.19 -17.79 -16.00
CA PHE A 362 40.55 -19.09 -16.20
C PHE A 362 39.03 -18.96 -16.08
N GLN A 363 38.31 -19.69 -16.92
CA GLN A 363 36.86 -19.81 -16.83
C GLN A 363 36.40 -21.26 -17.01
N TYR A 364 35.38 -21.63 -16.26
CA TYR A 364 34.70 -22.91 -16.34
C TYR A 364 33.21 -22.73 -16.08
N GLY A 365 32.37 -23.26 -16.94
CA GLY A 365 30.93 -23.15 -16.76
C GLY A 365 30.14 -24.17 -17.54
N SER A 366 28.83 -24.14 -17.35
CA SER A 366 27.92 -24.89 -18.18
C SER A 366 26.56 -24.23 -18.27
N VAL A 367 25.83 -24.60 -19.32
CA VAL A 367 24.44 -24.26 -19.52
C VAL A 367 23.65 -25.53 -19.73
N GLN A 368 22.47 -25.61 -19.13
CA GLN A 368 21.57 -26.76 -19.22
C GLN A 368 20.12 -26.31 -19.30
N LYS A 369 19.39 -26.86 -20.26
CA LYS A 369 17.94 -26.74 -20.37
C LYS A 369 17.27 -27.94 -19.70
N THR A 370 16.42 -27.68 -18.71
CA THR A 370 15.63 -28.70 -18.02
C THR A 370 14.16 -28.30 -18.03
N GLY A 371 13.35 -29.03 -18.79
CA GLY A 371 11.92 -28.74 -18.94
C GLY A 371 11.66 -27.31 -19.45
N ASN A 372 11.09 -26.48 -18.58
CA ASN A 372 10.70 -25.09 -18.81
C ASN A 372 11.73 -24.07 -18.30
N SER A 373 12.91 -24.53 -17.90
CA SER A 373 13.96 -23.70 -17.34
C SER A 373 15.27 -23.87 -18.11
N VAL A 374 16.07 -22.81 -18.15
CA VAL A 374 17.46 -22.86 -18.61
C VAL A 374 18.34 -22.29 -17.50
N LEU A 375 19.30 -23.09 -17.08
CA LEU A 375 20.27 -22.79 -16.04
C LEU A 375 21.64 -22.56 -16.68
N GLN A 376 22.34 -21.51 -16.27
CA GLN A 376 23.72 -21.26 -16.61
C GLN A 376 24.51 -21.04 -15.32
N PHE A 377 25.59 -21.79 -15.12
CA PHE A 377 26.53 -21.55 -14.04
C PHE A 377 27.91 -21.24 -14.62
N HIS A 378 28.66 -20.41 -13.91
CA HIS A 378 29.96 -19.96 -14.35
C HIS A 378 30.89 -19.74 -13.15
N TYR A 379 32.12 -20.21 -13.26
CA TYR A 379 33.23 -19.95 -12.36
C TYR A 379 34.31 -19.23 -13.14
N GLU A 380 34.70 -18.05 -12.68
CA GLU A 380 35.66 -17.18 -13.36
C GLU A 380 36.75 -16.77 -12.39
N TYR A 381 38.00 -17.00 -12.77
CA TYR A 381 39.18 -16.44 -12.14
C TYR A 381 39.81 -15.45 -13.10
N LEU A 382 39.75 -14.17 -12.77
CA LEU A 382 40.10 -13.06 -13.64
C LEU A 382 41.26 -12.28 -13.02
N ASN A 383 42.39 -12.20 -13.72
CA ASN A 383 43.50 -11.34 -13.35
C ASN A 383 43.38 -10.00 -14.07
N LEU A 384 43.08 -8.94 -13.33
CA LEU A 384 42.80 -7.63 -13.88
C LEU A 384 44.10 -6.82 -13.97
N LEU A 385 44.40 -6.33 -15.18
CA LEU A 385 45.63 -5.60 -15.50
C LEU A 385 45.46 -4.09 -15.31
N ALA A 386 46.49 -3.40 -14.79
CA ALA A 386 46.60 -1.94 -14.82
C ALA A 386 47.28 -1.44 -16.10
N THR A 387 48.25 -2.21 -16.57
CA THR A 387 49.06 -2.00 -17.78
C THR A 387 49.33 -3.37 -18.41
N GLN A 388 49.86 -3.43 -19.63
CA GLN A 388 50.00 -4.67 -20.43
C GLN A 388 50.44 -5.93 -19.65
N ASP A 389 51.34 -5.82 -18.66
CA ASP A 389 51.83 -6.99 -17.89
C ASP A 389 51.65 -6.90 -16.36
N VAL A 390 50.98 -5.88 -15.83
CA VAL A 390 50.89 -5.66 -14.37
C VAL A 390 49.48 -5.97 -13.88
N VAL A 391 49.33 -7.12 -13.22
CA VAL A 391 48.10 -7.50 -12.50
C VAL A 391 47.96 -6.62 -11.26
N VAL A 392 46.81 -5.97 -11.11
CA VAL A 392 46.49 -5.14 -9.93
C VAL A 392 45.84 -5.99 -8.85
N PHE A 393 44.81 -6.75 -9.24
CA PHE A 393 44.05 -7.61 -8.37
C PHE A 393 43.48 -8.79 -9.16
N SER A 394 43.18 -9.87 -8.44
CA SER A 394 42.48 -11.02 -8.98
C SER A 394 41.05 -11.03 -8.46
N LEU A 395 40.10 -11.32 -9.35
CA LEU A 395 38.68 -11.49 -9.03
C LEU A 395 38.31 -12.96 -9.22
N PHE A 396 37.75 -13.58 -8.18
CA PHE A 396 37.08 -14.86 -8.31
C PHE A 396 35.58 -14.63 -8.25
N ARG A 397 34.88 -14.98 -9.34
CA ARG A 397 33.45 -14.75 -9.51
C ARG A 397 32.74 -16.06 -9.81
N ILE A 398 31.67 -16.33 -9.07
CA ILE A 398 30.76 -17.45 -9.32
C ILE A 398 29.42 -16.84 -9.69
N SER A 399 28.85 -17.23 -10.82
CA SER A 399 27.53 -16.78 -11.25
C SER A 399 26.59 -17.94 -11.49
N LEU A 400 25.34 -17.76 -11.10
CA LEU A 400 24.24 -18.70 -11.34
C LEU A 400 23.07 -17.91 -11.95
N VAL A 401 22.65 -18.26 -13.15
CA VAL A 401 21.50 -17.66 -13.84
C VAL A 401 20.49 -18.75 -14.11
N ASN A 402 19.26 -18.59 -13.66
CA ASN A 402 18.17 -19.53 -13.90
C ASN A 402 16.96 -18.79 -14.45
N ILE A 403 16.63 -19.05 -15.71
CA ILE A 403 15.48 -18.46 -16.39
C ILE A 403 14.41 -19.54 -16.53
N THR A 404 13.22 -19.29 -16.00
CA THR A 404 12.08 -20.21 -16.04
C THR A 404 10.87 -19.55 -16.67
N ILE A 405 10.23 -20.20 -17.64
CA ILE A 405 8.92 -19.75 -18.13
C ILE A 405 7.82 -20.13 -17.15
N ILE A 406 7.04 -19.13 -16.74
CA ILE A 406 5.95 -19.29 -15.76
C ILE A 406 4.61 -19.41 -16.47
N ARG A 407 4.38 -18.55 -17.47
CA ARG A 407 3.07 -18.39 -18.12
C ARG A 407 3.22 -18.03 -19.58
N SER A 408 2.37 -18.60 -20.40
CA SER A 408 2.12 -18.15 -21.78
C SER A 408 0.66 -17.78 -21.92
N GLU A 409 0.36 -16.65 -22.56
CA GLU A 409 -1.01 -16.22 -22.81
C GLU A 409 -1.16 -15.50 -24.15
N THR A 410 -2.42 -15.32 -24.56
CA THR A 410 -2.77 -14.62 -25.80
C THR A 410 -3.51 -13.34 -25.47
N LEU A 411 -2.96 -12.20 -25.88
CA LEU A 411 -3.56 -10.89 -25.69
C LEU A 411 -4.74 -10.68 -26.65
N PRO A 412 -5.75 -9.88 -26.26
CA PRO A 412 -6.88 -9.54 -27.14
C PRO A 412 -6.43 -8.86 -28.44
N GLU A 413 -5.48 -7.92 -28.32
CA GLU A 413 -4.88 -7.21 -29.44
C GLU A 413 -3.38 -7.47 -29.53
N PRO A 414 -2.77 -7.41 -30.73
CA PRO A 414 -1.33 -7.45 -30.86
C PRO A 414 -0.69 -6.21 -30.26
N VAL A 415 0.52 -6.35 -29.72
CA VAL A 415 1.32 -5.19 -29.31
C VAL A 415 1.60 -4.30 -30.52
N LYS A 416 1.45 -2.99 -30.33
CA LYS A 416 1.68 -1.97 -31.37
C LYS A 416 2.94 -1.19 -31.02
N PRO A 417 3.70 -0.74 -32.03
CA PRO A 417 4.86 0.11 -31.78
C PRO A 417 4.45 1.42 -31.11
N LEU A 418 5.21 1.86 -30.11
CA LEU A 418 5.01 3.17 -29.47
C LEU A 418 5.43 4.30 -30.42
N GLU A 419 6.64 4.17 -30.99
CA GLU A 419 7.19 5.05 -32.01
C GLU A 419 7.72 4.19 -33.18
N ALA A 420 7.68 4.72 -34.40
CA ALA A 420 8.22 4.02 -35.57
C ALA A 420 9.74 4.27 -35.69
N CYS A 421 10.46 3.28 -36.18
CA CYS A 421 11.89 3.37 -36.50
C CYS A 421 12.11 2.96 -37.96
N ASP A 422 13.14 3.52 -38.59
CA ASP A 422 13.59 3.14 -39.95
C ASP A 422 14.41 1.83 -39.96
N HIS A 423 14.72 1.29 -38.79
CA HIS A 423 15.41 0.03 -38.59
C HIS A 423 14.54 -0.94 -37.79
N TYR A 424 14.99 -2.18 -37.59
CA TYR A 424 14.37 -3.10 -36.64
C TYR A 424 14.21 -2.45 -35.27
N TYR A 425 13.14 -2.81 -34.56
CA TYR A 425 12.83 -2.15 -33.29
C TYR A 425 11.86 -2.93 -32.41
N HIS A 426 11.89 -2.62 -31.11
CA HIS A 426 10.97 -3.18 -30.11
C HIS A 426 10.61 -2.14 -29.06
N ASN A 427 9.47 -2.34 -28.40
CA ASN A 427 9.04 -1.51 -27.28
C ASN A 427 9.77 -1.94 -25.99
N ARG A 428 10.10 -0.96 -25.15
CA ARG A 428 10.61 -1.18 -23.79
C ARG A 428 9.60 -0.70 -22.75
N ALA A 429 9.38 -1.56 -21.78
CA ALA A 429 8.55 -1.31 -20.63
C ALA A 429 9.26 -1.70 -19.33
N SER A 430 8.87 -1.05 -18.25
CA SER A 430 9.30 -1.33 -16.89
C SER A 430 8.10 -1.17 -15.96
N GLY A 431 7.90 -2.11 -15.04
CA GLY A 431 6.73 -2.07 -14.15
C GLY A 431 5.39 -2.10 -14.89
N GLY A 432 5.32 -2.76 -16.05
CA GLY A 432 4.11 -2.81 -16.88
C GLY A 432 3.81 -1.53 -17.66
N LYS A 433 4.70 -0.54 -17.64
CA LYS A 433 4.53 0.73 -18.35
C LYS A 433 5.56 0.90 -19.45
N LEU A 434 5.06 1.17 -20.65
CA LEU A 434 5.86 1.58 -21.80
C LEU A 434 6.51 2.93 -21.52
N TYR A 435 7.82 3.01 -21.76
CA TYR A 435 8.57 4.27 -21.61
C TYR A 435 9.35 4.66 -22.86
N GLY A 436 9.55 3.75 -23.81
CA GLY A 436 10.24 4.07 -25.06
C GLY A 436 10.32 2.93 -26.05
N THR A 437 10.89 3.24 -27.21
CA THR A 437 11.19 2.30 -28.28
C THR A 437 12.70 2.22 -28.48
N SER A 438 13.21 1.00 -28.67
CA SER A 438 14.61 0.76 -29.00
C SER A 438 14.73 0.46 -30.48
N CYS A 439 15.34 1.38 -31.24
CA CYS A 439 15.70 1.17 -32.63
C CYS A 439 17.11 0.57 -32.74
N TYR A 440 17.33 -0.41 -33.62
CA TYR A 440 18.65 -1.00 -33.86
C TYR A 440 19.44 -0.17 -34.88
N GLU A 441 20.65 0.30 -34.53
CA GLU A 441 21.49 1.10 -35.44
C GLU A 441 22.60 0.28 -36.15
N GLN A 442 22.47 -1.05 -36.24
CA GLN A 442 23.48 -1.88 -36.92
C GLN A 442 23.13 -2.16 -38.38
N GLY A 443 23.93 -1.57 -39.28
CA GLY A 443 24.05 -1.93 -40.69
C GLY A 443 23.38 -0.96 -41.66
N THR A 444 24.09 -0.62 -42.75
CA THR A 444 23.49 -0.01 -43.94
C THR A 444 22.70 -1.06 -44.70
N MET A 445 21.49 -1.41 -44.25
CA MET A 445 20.56 -2.18 -45.08
C MET A 445 19.14 -1.66 -44.91
N ASN A 446 18.76 -0.80 -45.85
CA ASN A 446 17.39 -0.46 -46.20
C ASN A 446 16.74 -1.52 -47.12
N GLU A 447 17.39 -2.67 -47.35
CA GLU A 447 16.99 -3.61 -48.41
C GLU A 447 15.95 -4.66 -47.98
N THR A 448 15.56 -4.75 -46.70
CA THR A 448 14.56 -5.74 -46.23
C THR A 448 13.52 -5.23 -45.21
N GLY A 449 13.29 -3.91 -45.16
CA GLY A 449 12.17 -3.29 -44.44
C GLY A 449 12.29 -3.28 -42.91
N ALA A 450 12.19 -2.09 -42.31
CA ALA A 450 12.06 -1.91 -40.87
C ALA A 450 10.88 -2.73 -40.32
N ARG A 451 11.14 -3.66 -39.40
CA ARG A 451 10.10 -4.49 -38.78
C ARG A 451 10.07 -4.29 -37.26
N PHE A 452 8.86 -4.07 -36.76
CA PHE A 452 8.59 -4.13 -35.33
C PHE A 452 8.57 -5.58 -34.84
N PHE A 453 9.41 -5.92 -33.87
CA PHE A 453 9.48 -7.27 -33.32
C PHE A 453 8.42 -7.51 -32.25
N GLY A 454 8.29 -6.59 -31.29
CA GLY A 454 7.44 -6.82 -30.12
C GLY A 454 7.78 -5.93 -28.94
N GLN A 455 7.50 -6.43 -27.74
CA GLN A 455 7.66 -5.68 -26.49
C GLN A 455 8.42 -6.50 -25.45
N LEU A 456 9.36 -5.84 -24.79
CA LEU A 456 10.07 -6.33 -23.61
C LEU A 456 9.62 -5.53 -22.39
N ASP A 457 9.20 -6.20 -21.32
CA ASP A 457 8.82 -5.55 -20.07
C ASP A 457 9.55 -6.17 -18.88
N CYS A 458 10.35 -5.38 -18.17
CA CYS A 458 10.92 -5.76 -16.89
C CYS A 458 9.91 -5.37 -15.79
N SER A 459 9.00 -6.29 -15.46
CA SER A 459 7.80 -5.98 -14.68
C SER A 459 8.07 -5.83 -13.18
N SER A 460 8.96 -6.62 -12.60
CA SER A 460 9.26 -6.59 -11.16
C SER A 460 10.68 -7.12 -10.92
N VAL A 461 11.46 -6.42 -10.11
CA VAL A 461 12.84 -6.79 -9.78
C VAL A 461 13.04 -6.71 -8.28
N LEU A 462 13.62 -7.76 -7.73
CA LEU A 462 14.16 -7.81 -6.39
C LEU A 462 15.67 -7.94 -6.49
N VAL A 463 16.39 -7.09 -5.76
CA VAL A 463 17.84 -7.18 -5.60
C VAL A 463 18.18 -7.34 -4.13
N ILE A 464 18.87 -8.41 -3.79
CA ILE A 464 19.38 -8.71 -2.44
C ILE A 464 20.89 -8.51 -2.48
N GLY A 465 21.38 -7.51 -1.75
CA GLY A 465 22.80 -7.18 -1.64
C GLY A 465 23.40 -7.69 -0.33
N GLY A 466 24.08 -6.78 0.39
CA GLY A 466 24.98 -7.02 1.54
C GLY A 466 24.59 -8.02 2.64
N THR A 467 23.35 -8.52 2.66
CA THR A 467 22.98 -9.74 3.41
C THR A 467 23.81 -10.96 2.99
N LEU A 468 24.15 -11.07 1.71
CA LEU A 468 24.84 -12.22 1.12
C LEU A 468 26.37 -12.18 1.27
N GLY A 469 26.95 -11.05 1.69
CA GLY A 469 28.40 -10.85 1.81
C GLY A 469 28.85 -9.55 1.13
N ASP A 470 30.07 -9.12 1.41
CA ASP A 470 30.63 -7.89 0.84
C ASP A 470 31.27 -8.10 -0.55
N GLY A 471 31.55 -9.35 -0.91
CA GLY A 471 32.24 -9.81 -2.12
C GLY A 471 33.60 -9.18 -2.47
N SER A 472 34.02 -8.17 -1.71
CA SER A 472 35.26 -7.39 -1.90
C SER A 472 36.37 -7.87 -0.97
N SER A 473 36.04 -8.70 0.01
CA SER A 473 37.02 -9.34 0.88
C SER A 473 37.71 -10.51 0.19
N ASN A 474 38.93 -10.75 0.65
CA ASN A 474 39.68 -11.95 0.31
C ASN A 474 39.19 -13.16 1.15
N VAL A 475 38.63 -12.95 2.34
CA VAL A 475 38.19 -14.05 3.19
C VAL A 475 36.87 -14.65 2.70
N SER A 476 36.82 -15.96 2.43
CA SER A 476 35.64 -16.66 1.89
C SER A 476 34.38 -16.51 2.75
N SER A 477 34.52 -16.45 4.08
CA SER A 477 33.40 -16.26 5.02
C SER A 477 32.83 -14.84 5.04
N VAL A 478 33.59 -13.86 4.56
CA VAL A 478 33.16 -12.45 4.46
C VAL A 478 32.64 -12.16 3.05
N ALA A 479 33.33 -12.68 2.04
CA ALA A 479 32.92 -12.62 0.64
C ALA A 479 31.54 -13.24 0.40
N LEU A 480 31.25 -14.36 1.07
CA LEU A 480 29.94 -15.00 1.12
C LEU A 480 29.54 -15.22 2.58
N ASN A 481 28.45 -14.59 3.01
CA ASN A 481 27.83 -14.86 4.30
C ASN A 481 26.97 -16.12 4.21
N GLN A 482 27.38 -17.18 4.93
CA GLN A 482 26.70 -18.47 4.89
C GLN A 482 25.23 -18.39 5.34
N LYS A 483 24.97 -17.68 6.44
CA LYS A 483 23.62 -17.58 7.00
C LYS A 483 22.67 -16.83 6.06
N GLY A 484 23.17 -15.79 5.40
CA GLY A 484 22.41 -15.04 4.40
C GLY A 484 22.09 -15.89 3.17
N PHE A 485 23.06 -16.68 2.70
CA PHE A 485 22.86 -17.61 1.58
C PHE A 485 21.85 -18.72 1.90
N GLU A 486 21.97 -19.35 3.08
CA GLU A 486 21.01 -20.34 3.58
C GLU A 486 19.60 -19.76 3.71
N TRP A 487 19.49 -18.53 4.24
CA TRP A 487 18.20 -17.86 4.36
C TRP A 487 17.53 -17.64 2.99
N VAL A 488 18.28 -17.15 2.00
CA VAL A 488 17.77 -16.94 0.64
C VAL A 488 17.29 -18.24 0.02
N ALA A 489 18.05 -19.32 0.21
CA ALA A 489 17.68 -20.62 -0.34
C ALA A 489 16.45 -21.21 0.35
N ASN A 490 16.35 -21.11 1.68
CA ASN A 490 15.20 -21.59 2.45
C ASN A 490 13.91 -20.80 2.14
N HIS A 491 14.04 -19.53 1.73
CA HIS A 491 12.91 -18.67 1.36
C HIS A 491 12.74 -18.51 -0.15
N GLY A 492 13.45 -19.28 -0.98
CA GLY A 492 13.47 -19.12 -2.44
C GLY A 492 12.08 -19.03 -3.06
N ASP A 493 11.19 -19.98 -2.72
CA ASP A 493 9.82 -20.01 -3.22
C ASP A 493 8.99 -18.81 -2.75
N THR A 494 9.18 -18.35 -1.52
CA THR A 494 8.50 -17.16 -1.00
C THR A 494 8.95 -15.91 -1.74
N LEU A 495 10.27 -15.77 -1.98
CA LEU A 495 10.85 -14.66 -2.74
C LEU A 495 10.30 -14.64 -4.18
N ASP A 496 10.27 -15.79 -4.84
CA ASP A 496 9.74 -15.95 -6.19
C ASP A 496 8.28 -15.54 -6.27
N ASN A 497 7.47 -16.06 -5.36
CA ASN A 497 6.04 -15.77 -5.28
C ASN A 497 5.75 -14.29 -5.00
N LEU A 498 6.57 -13.62 -4.18
CA LEU A 498 6.43 -12.18 -3.91
C LEU A 498 6.81 -11.34 -5.14
N VAL A 499 7.91 -11.67 -5.83
CA VAL A 499 8.34 -11.00 -7.06
C VAL A 499 7.28 -11.17 -8.16
N LEU A 500 6.74 -12.37 -8.32
CA LEU A 500 5.64 -12.68 -9.23
C LEU A 500 4.37 -11.94 -8.85
N SER A 501 4.00 -11.89 -7.57
CA SER A 501 2.82 -11.15 -7.09
C SER A 501 2.89 -9.68 -7.51
N ARG A 502 4.04 -9.04 -7.27
CA ARG A 502 4.29 -7.65 -7.67
C ARG A 502 4.18 -7.47 -9.18
N GLY A 503 4.86 -8.32 -9.96
CA GLY A 503 4.87 -8.19 -11.41
C GLY A 503 3.51 -8.47 -12.05
N TYR A 504 2.72 -9.39 -11.48
CA TYR A 504 1.35 -9.66 -11.95
C TYR A 504 0.41 -8.48 -11.70
N ILE A 505 0.51 -7.83 -10.54
CA ILE A 505 -0.25 -6.61 -10.22
C ILE A 505 0.11 -5.48 -11.20
N MET A 506 1.38 -5.33 -11.56
CA MET A 506 1.84 -4.21 -12.38
C MET A 506 1.66 -4.41 -13.89
N ALA A 507 1.91 -5.63 -14.41
CA ALA A 507 2.07 -5.86 -15.85
C ALA A 507 1.10 -6.90 -16.46
N ILE A 508 0.55 -7.82 -15.67
CA ILE A 508 -0.31 -8.91 -16.19
C ILE A 508 -1.77 -8.62 -15.92
N ASP A 509 -2.25 -8.97 -14.72
CA ASP A 509 -3.61 -8.75 -14.25
C ASP A 509 -3.64 -8.83 -12.72
N PRO A 510 -3.99 -7.73 -12.02
CA PRO A 510 -4.20 -7.73 -10.57
C PRO A 510 -5.25 -8.72 -10.05
N SER A 511 -6.17 -9.21 -10.90
CA SER A 511 -7.19 -10.18 -10.48
C SER A 511 -6.61 -11.53 -10.07
N LEU A 512 -5.40 -11.85 -10.53
CA LEU A 512 -4.72 -13.13 -10.32
C LEU A 512 -3.93 -13.20 -9.02
N VAL A 513 -3.91 -12.13 -8.21
CA VAL A 513 -3.10 -12.01 -7.00
C VAL A 513 -3.99 -11.77 -5.78
N THR A 514 -3.73 -12.53 -4.71
CA THR A 514 -4.40 -12.35 -3.42
C THR A 514 -3.58 -11.45 -2.50
N LEU A 515 -4.24 -10.46 -1.92
CA LEU A 515 -3.70 -9.55 -0.91
C LEU A 515 -4.37 -9.79 0.43
N GLU A 516 -3.61 -9.70 1.50
CA GLU A 516 -4.17 -9.61 2.86
C GLU A 516 -4.32 -8.12 3.19
N THR A 517 -5.55 -7.66 3.43
CA THR A 517 -5.79 -6.27 3.86
C THR A 517 -6.20 -6.23 5.32
N SER A 518 -5.70 -5.23 6.03
CA SER A 518 -6.09 -4.94 7.41
C SER A 518 -6.98 -3.70 7.43
N LYS A 519 -8.22 -3.86 7.91
CA LYS A 519 -9.11 -2.73 8.19
C LYS A 519 -9.28 -2.58 9.69
N VAL A 520 -9.02 -1.37 10.16
CA VAL A 520 -9.17 -0.98 11.55
C VAL A 520 -10.66 -0.68 11.78
N GLN A 521 -11.34 -1.50 12.57
CA GLN A 521 -12.74 -1.29 12.96
C GLN A 521 -12.84 -0.99 14.46
N ALA A 522 -13.78 -0.11 14.81
CA ALA A 522 -14.06 0.18 16.22
C ALA A 522 -14.52 -1.10 16.92
N ALA A 523 -13.84 -1.48 18.01
CA ALA A 523 -14.23 -2.67 18.76
C ALA A 523 -15.51 -2.37 19.54
N MET A 524 -16.69 -2.68 19.01
CA MET A 524 -17.96 -2.58 19.74
C MET A 524 -18.43 -3.97 20.15
N SER A 525 -18.71 -4.17 21.44
CA SER A 525 -19.27 -5.45 21.91
C SER A 525 -20.72 -5.60 21.44
N PRO A 526 -21.23 -6.83 21.24
CA PRO A 526 -22.64 -7.05 20.91
C PRO A 526 -23.61 -6.42 21.92
N LEU A 527 -23.23 -6.37 23.21
CA LEU A 527 -23.98 -5.71 24.26
C LEU A 527 -24.05 -4.18 24.05
N GLN A 528 -22.94 -3.55 23.67
CA GLN A 528 -22.91 -2.11 23.36
C GLN A 528 -23.77 -1.77 22.14
N VAL A 529 -23.80 -2.63 21.12
CA VAL A 529 -24.68 -2.45 19.97
C VAL A 529 -26.15 -2.50 20.39
N LEU A 530 -26.52 -3.46 21.25
CA LEU A 530 -27.88 -3.55 21.80
C LEU A 530 -28.25 -2.31 22.62
N LEU A 531 -27.35 -1.87 23.51
CA LEU A 531 -27.56 -0.70 24.36
C LEU A 531 -27.58 0.62 23.55
N PHE A 532 -26.91 0.70 22.41
CA PHE A 532 -27.07 1.82 21.49
C PHE A 532 -28.45 1.84 20.83
N ILE A 533 -28.95 0.69 20.36
CA ILE A 533 -30.20 0.59 19.60
C ILE A 533 -31.43 0.80 20.50
N LEU A 534 -31.41 0.29 21.72
CA LEU A 534 -32.58 0.25 22.60
C LEU A 534 -33.15 1.66 22.92
N PRO A 535 -32.34 2.68 23.28
CA PRO A 535 -32.82 4.05 23.45
C PRO A 535 -33.40 4.68 22.18
N VAL A 536 -32.84 4.37 21.02
CA VAL A 536 -33.32 4.89 19.73
C VAL A 536 -34.72 4.33 19.43
N VAL A 537 -34.90 3.02 19.60
CA VAL A 537 -36.20 2.35 19.43
C VAL A 537 -37.21 2.84 20.47
N PHE A 538 -36.79 2.96 21.73
CA PHE A 538 -37.63 3.47 22.81
C PHE A 538 -38.10 4.90 22.53
N CYS A 539 -37.18 5.79 22.12
CA CYS A 539 -37.53 7.16 21.75
C CYS A 539 -38.53 7.20 20.60
N ALA A 540 -38.31 6.43 19.53
CA ALA A 540 -39.22 6.38 18.38
C ALA A 540 -40.60 5.85 18.75
N ALA A 541 -40.68 4.78 19.54
CA ALA A 541 -41.94 4.19 19.97
C ALA A 541 -42.76 5.14 20.84
N VAL A 542 -42.14 5.75 21.85
CA VAL A 542 -42.80 6.69 22.76
C VAL A 542 -43.21 7.96 22.03
N TRP A 543 -42.36 8.47 21.13
CA TRP A 543 -42.70 9.63 20.31
C TRP A 543 -43.90 9.34 19.39
N GLY A 544 -43.92 8.17 18.74
CA GLY A 544 -45.05 7.72 17.94
C GLY A 544 -46.34 7.62 18.76
N TRP A 545 -46.30 6.97 19.93
CA TRP A 545 -47.46 6.87 20.81
C TRP A 545 -48.01 8.23 21.24
N LEU A 546 -47.13 9.16 21.56
CA LEU A 546 -47.54 10.49 21.97
C LEU A 546 -48.16 11.28 20.81
N TRP A 547 -47.70 11.06 19.59
CA TRP A 547 -48.31 11.69 18.42
C TRP A 547 -49.69 11.14 18.08
N PHE A 548 -49.91 9.82 18.24
CA PHE A 548 -51.18 9.18 17.86
C PHE A 548 -52.28 9.23 18.94
N PHE A 549 -51.93 9.22 20.23
CA PHE A 549 -52.89 8.92 21.30
C PHE A 549 -53.10 10.04 22.33
N VAL A 550 -52.37 11.15 22.25
CA VAL A 550 -52.34 12.18 23.30
C VAL A 550 -52.80 13.53 22.75
N GLU A 551 -53.51 14.30 23.59
CA GLU A 551 -53.94 15.65 23.25
C GLU A 551 -52.74 16.55 22.86
N PRO A 552 -52.89 17.43 21.85
CA PRO A 552 -51.78 18.23 21.34
C PRO A 552 -51.06 19.09 22.39
N HIS A 553 -51.76 19.45 23.48
CA HIS A 553 -51.20 20.23 24.57
C HIS A 553 -50.05 19.53 25.31
N TYR A 554 -50.02 18.19 25.36
CA TYR A 554 -48.94 17.44 26.01
C TYR A 554 -47.83 17.03 25.03
N SER A 555 -48.04 17.24 23.73
CA SER A 555 -47.08 16.92 22.68
C SER A 555 -46.23 18.12 22.24
N SER A 556 -46.70 19.33 22.52
CA SER A 556 -46.15 20.61 22.05
C SER A 556 -45.43 21.42 23.13
N SER A 557 -44.46 22.24 22.72
CA SER A 557 -43.63 23.02 23.66
C SER A 557 -44.44 23.96 24.58
N LEU A 558 -43.86 24.34 25.72
CA LEU A 558 -44.43 25.34 26.65
C LEU A 558 -44.85 26.63 25.91
N LEU A 559 -43.98 27.13 25.05
CA LEU A 559 -44.23 28.34 24.25
C LEU A 559 -45.38 28.15 23.26
N ALA A 560 -45.47 26.98 22.62
CA ALA A 560 -46.57 26.64 21.73
C ALA A 560 -47.91 26.57 22.47
N ASN A 561 -47.92 26.02 23.69
CA ASN A 561 -49.09 26.00 24.54
C ASN A 561 -49.51 27.41 24.97
N LEU A 562 -48.56 28.26 25.38
CA LEU A 562 -48.83 29.66 25.72
C LEU A 562 -49.39 30.44 24.53
N TYR A 563 -48.81 30.27 23.35
CA TYR A 563 -49.25 30.92 22.12
C TYR A 563 -50.66 30.47 21.70
N ALA A 564 -50.95 29.17 21.75
CA ALA A 564 -52.27 28.64 21.39
C ALA A 564 -53.37 29.05 22.39
N THR A 565 -53.05 29.09 23.70
CA THR A 565 -54.02 29.42 24.75
C THR A 565 -54.34 30.91 24.86
N THR A 566 -53.50 31.79 24.30
CA THR A 566 -53.68 33.26 24.37
C THR A 566 -54.20 33.89 23.07
N ASP A 567 -54.43 33.10 22.02
CA ASP A 567 -55.00 33.52 20.72
C ASP A 567 -54.31 34.76 20.12
N ILE A 568 -52.98 34.83 20.25
CA ILE A 568 -52.18 35.96 19.80
C ILE A 568 -52.11 35.93 18.26
N GLY A 569 -52.57 37.00 17.62
CA GLY A 569 -52.53 37.15 16.15
C GLY A 569 -53.75 36.63 15.38
N GLY A 570 -54.85 36.25 16.06
CA GLY A 570 -56.09 35.82 15.42
C GLY A 570 -56.01 34.45 14.74
N THR A 571 -55.00 33.66 15.09
CA THR A 571 -54.89 32.26 14.69
C THR A 571 -55.77 31.44 15.62
N ASN A 572 -56.93 31.00 15.11
CA ASN A 572 -57.94 30.18 15.79
C ASN A 572 -57.43 28.76 16.12
N THR A 573 -56.27 28.66 16.76
CA THR A 573 -55.46 27.46 17.01
C THR A 573 -55.54 26.98 18.46
N SER A 574 -56.48 27.53 19.25
CA SER A 574 -56.66 27.23 20.68
C SER A 574 -56.84 25.74 20.99
N THR A 575 -57.28 24.95 19.99
CA THR A 575 -57.56 23.52 20.11
C THR A 575 -56.41 22.61 19.67
N ASN A 576 -55.37 23.12 19.01
CA ASN A 576 -54.26 22.30 18.51
C ASN A 576 -52.93 23.08 18.49
N PRO A 577 -52.28 23.29 19.65
CA PRO A 577 -50.92 23.80 19.68
C PRO A 577 -50.00 22.85 18.89
N GLY A 578 -49.46 23.32 17.77
CA GLY A 578 -48.43 22.62 17.00
C GLY A 578 -47.03 23.14 17.33
N TYR A 579 -46.01 22.68 16.59
CA TYR A 579 -44.68 23.29 16.65
C TYR A 579 -44.69 24.68 15.98
N ILE A 580 -44.18 25.69 16.68
CA ILE A 580 -44.07 27.06 16.15
C ILE A 580 -42.99 27.09 15.07
N GLN A 581 -43.35 27.45 13.84
CA GLN A 581 -42.41 27.56 12.71
C GLN A 581 -41.76 28.95 12.61
N ASN A 582 -42.50 30.01 13.00
CA ASN A 582 -42.02 31.39 13.01
C ASN A 582 -42.12 31.94 14.44
N MET A 583 -40.98 32.28 15.04
CA MET A 583 -40.92 32.74 16.42
C MET A 583 -41.39 34.20 16.51
N PRO A 584 -42.42 34.51 17.33
CA PRO A 584 -42.83 35.89 17.58
C PRO A 584 -41.87 36.55 18.58
N ASP A 585 -41.56 37.84 18.38
CA ASP A 585 -40.83 38.64 19.36
C ASP A 585 -41.72 38.90 20.58
N ILE A 586 -41.20 38.61 21.78
CA ILE A 586 -41.88 38.79 23.05
C ILE A 586 -41.18 39.89 23.83
N ASP A 587 -41.90 40.99 24.06
CA ASP A 587 -41.45 42.14 24.82
C ASP A 587 -42.17 42.22 26.17
N PHE A 588 -41.50 42.85 27.16
CA PHE A 588 -42.09 43.16 28.46
C PHE A 588 -42.71 44.56 28.43
N ILE A 589 -44.03 44.63 28.54
CA ILE A 589 -44.78 45.90 28.61
C ILE A 589 -45.30 46.08 30.03
N LYS A 590 -45.11 47.28 30.61
CA LYS A 590 -45.73 47.63 31.90
C LYS A 590 -47.09 48.28 31.65
N LYS A 591 -48.15 47.70 32.19
CA LYS A 591 -49.50 48.28 32.19
C LYS A 591 -50.10 48.16 33.59
N ASP A 592 -50.60 49.27 34.12
CA ASP A 592 -51.22 49.37 35.46
C ASP A 592 -50.34 48.81 36.60
N GLY A 593 -49.04 49.10 36.55
CA GLY A 593 -48.07 48.66 37.56
C GLY A 593 -47.69 47.18 37.51
N LYS A 594 -48.32 46.38 36.65
CA LYS A 594 -47.98 44.96 36.41
C LYS A 594 -47.14 44.81 35.13
N VAL A 595 -46.11 43.95 35.19
CA VAL A 595 -45.30 43.59 34.01
C VAL A 595 -46.05 42.51 33.25
N GLN A 596 -46.33 42.76 31.98
CA GLN A 596 -47.04 41.85 31.08
C GLN A 596 -46.09 41.44 29.95
N MET A 597 -46.13 40.17 29.54
CA MET A 597 -45.48 39.73 28.31
C MET A 597 -46.41 40.05 27.15
N ALA A 598 -45.88 40.60 26.06
CA ALA A 598 -46.66 40.93 24.88
C ALA A 598 -45.88 40.65 23.60
N THR A 599 -46.58 40.39 22.51
CA THR A 599 -46.04 40.38 21.16
C THR A 599 -46.54 41.62 20.41
N ALA A 600 -46.05 41.84 19.18
CA ALA A 600 -46.53 42.90 18.32
C ALA A 600 -48.06 42.87 18.04
N THR A 601 -48.74 41.74 18.29
CA THR A 601 -50.15 41.50 17.93
C THR A 601 -51.04 41.10 19.11
N GLY A 602 -50.52 40.93 20.33
CA GLY A 602 -51.33 40.51 21.49
C GLY A 602 -50.57 40.53 22.82
N VAL A 603 -51.30 40.42 23.93
CA VAL A 603 -50.72 40.45 25.30
C VAL A 603 -51.05 39.14 26.01
N PHE A 604 -50.06 38.52 26.65
CA PHE A 604 -50.26 37.37 27.54
C PHE A 604 -50.82 37.88 28.88
N VAL A 605 -52.14 37.90 29.03
CA VAL A 605 -52.81 38.37 30.26
C VAL A 605 -53.14 37.18 31.17
N HIS A 606 -52.69 37.24 32.42
CA HIS A 606 -53.17 36.35 33.47
C HIS A 606 -54.59 36.80 33.87
N SER A 607 -55.61 35.97 33.69
CA SER A 607 -56.97 36.31 34.10
C SER A 607 -57.13 36.11 35.61
N GLU A 608 -57.06 37.19 36.38
CA GLU A 608 -57.93 37.31 37.55
C GLU A 608 -59.26 37.87 37.05
N SER A 609 -60.34 37.14 37.33
CA SER A 609 -61.68 37.49 36.90
C SER A 609 -62.11 38.81 37.51
N GLU A 610 -62.15 39.89 36.73
CA GLU A 610 -63.12 40.96 36.94
C GLU A 610 -63.36 41.69 35.62
N ALA A 611 -64.62 41.72 35.22
CA ALA A 611 -65.09 42.35 34.00
C ALA A 611 -64.84 43.86 34.08
N VAL A 612 -64.10 44.40 33.11
CA VAL A 612 -64.10 45.85 32.87
C VAL A 612 -64.23 46.14 31.38
N THR A 613 -65.22 46.99 31.14
CA THR A 613 -65.75 47.59 29.93
C THR A 613 -64.73 48.26 29.00
N ASN A 614 -65.02 48.15 27.70
CA ASN A 614 -64.55 48.95 26.55
C ASN A 614 -63.68 50.19 26.86
N VAL A 615 -62.46 50.19 26.30
CA VAL A 615 -61.71 51.41 26.02
C VAL A 615 -61.13 51.33 24.60
N ASN A 616 -61.54 52.28 23.76
CA ASN A 616 -60.96 52.56 22.44
C ASN A 616 -59.46 52.89 22.57
N MET A 617 -58.60 52.26 21.76
CA MET A 617 -57.24 52.73 21.56
C MET A 617 -57.00 53.14 20.11
N GLY A 618 -56.62 54.41 19.93
CA GLY A 618 -56.06 54.92 18.69
C GLY A 618 -54.64 54.40 18.50
N TYR A 619 -54.35 53.97 17.27
CA TYR A 619 -53.02 53.55 16.84
C TYR A 619 -52.06 54.73 16.77
N GLN A 620 -50.85 54.56 17.31
CA GLN A 620 -49.69 55.36 16.87
C GLN A 620 -48.55 54.41 16.52
N LYS A 621 -48.21 54.42 15.22
CA LYS A 621 -47.15 53.64 14.59
C LYS A 621 -45.86 54.48 14.66
N THR A 622 -44.79 53.95 15.22
CA THR A 622 -43.44 54.52 15.05
C THR A 622 -42.56 53.48 14.37
N ASP A 623 -42.15 53.80 13.15
CA ASP A 623 -41.29 53.01 12.28
C ASP A 623 -39.82 53.06 12.76
N PRO A 624 -39.02 51.98 12.60
CA PRO A 624 -37.68 51.85 13.14
C PRO A 624 -36.65 52.14 12.04
N ARG A 625 -36.11 53.37 11.98
CA ARG A 625 -34.81 53.70 11.35
C ARG A 625 -34.53 55.19 11.52
N GLY A 626 -33.63 55.53 12.44
CA GLY A 626 -33.17 56.91 12.64
C GLY A 626 -31.98 56.97 13.61
N SER A 627 -30.79 56.71 13.07
CA SER A 627 -29.44 57.12 13.53
C SER A 627 -29.14 57.22 15.03
N TYR A 628 -28.28 56.33 15.51
CA TYR A 628 -27.47 56.52 16.72
C TYR A 628 -26.30 57.46 16.45
N THR A 629 -26.16 58.51 17.26
CA THR A 629 -24.85 58.97 17.77
C THR A 629 -25.01 59.44 19.22
N PRO A 630 -23.97 59.30 20.07
CA PRO A 630 -24.08 59.17 21.52
C PRO A 630 -23.95 60.51 22.26
N ILE A 631 -24.66 60.66 23.38
CA ILE A 631 -24.51 61.80 24.28
C ILE A 631 -23.50 61.42 25.37
N GLN A 632 -22.30 62.00 25.34
CA GLN A 632 -21.48 62.22 26.53
C GLN A 632 -21.47 63.72 26.86
N GLY A 633 -21.59 64.02 28.15
CA GLY A 633 -22.01 65.31 28.65
C GLY A 633 -20.92 66.34 28.95
N THR A 634 -21.44 67.42 29.55
CA THR A 634 -20.81 68.53 30.29
C THR A 634 -20.11 69.63 29.49
N GLY A 635 -20.48 70.86 29.85
CA GLY A 635 -19.53 71.98 29.96
C GLY A 635 -19.73 73.12 28.97
N ASN A 636 -19.88 74.32 29.54
CA ASN A 636 -20.06 75.62 28.90
C ASN A 636 -18.96 76.05 27.91
N ASP A 637 -19.37 77.07 27.15
CA ASP A 637 -18.62 78.22 26.62
C ASP A 637 -17.92 78.16 25.26
N GLU A 638 -18.38 79.13 24.45
CA GLU A 638 -17.69 80.00 23.50
C GLU A 638 -16.96 79.44 22.26
N SER A 639 -17.30 80.12 21.16
CA SER A 639 -16.77 80.14 19.78
C SER A 639 -15.26 80.48 19.67
N PRO A 640 -14.66 80.64 18.46
CA PRO A 640 -14.91 80.07 17.13
C PRO A 640 -13.61 79.56 16.43
N THR A 641 -13.76 79.20 15.14
CA THR A 641 -12.80 79.35 14.01
C THR A 641 -11.67 78.34 13.77
N GLN A 642 -11.75 77.74 12.56
CA GLN A 642 -10.72 77.51 11.52
C GLN A 642 -9.43 76.79 11.96
N VAL A 643 -9.03 75.67 11.35
CA VAL A 643 -8.94 75.30 9.92
C VAL A 643 -9.30 73.82 9.74
#